data_AF-A0AA89BZM5-F1
#
_entry.id   AF-A0AA89BZM5-F1
#
_cell.length_a   1.000
_cell.length_b   1.000
_cell.length_c   1.000
_cell.angle_alpha   90.00
_cell.angle_beta   90.00
_cell.angle_gamma   90.00
#
_symmetry.space_group_name_H-M   'P 1'
#
loop_
_entity.id
_entity.type
_entity.pdbx_description
1 polymer ?
#
loop_
_entity_poly.entity_id
_entity_poly.type
_entity_poly.pdbx_seq_one_letter_code
_entity_poly.pdbx_strand_id
1 'polypeptide(L)'
;WKGWDDHVSGIFQYTWQVFRLEPNKYTLNLTEKDPLNPMHMGTIRVANLLEFPTYTPGAPGMYSIVLEVSDQANNTMYARSLVLFDSNPVVTINDDENNRIKVESADEESDWLWQSTLENEAGNGSPIRVAWRGHFTNKLHVDQKLLNPVNPFPQVRRKVSESKTIEKIVPQKFEDNNGKRSLKGIENIHGIVRFQYAFKKDSHGGSDSQIAPNKSSDWVDVTNFMREEVTFTAARSDGDTIRIWIKAFDVMGSSNTDSVTVHFDSSSPAIIDKDTIQVSAYDRESGIKQIRWRFVYEDTDEIFKIGETHIHYTNKDIDGELSPREGICITTGQCYLYNHYVYFDNCWLAVPKSKLNNQVIRLELDVYNQAILSTSTTLTEFDDDIYMYGQMDMQGKQSWLLQNDDIVLEQLLTSGRFADIYMARYITSEGKTTLVIPKTLKGLNLEENIQARVTDSGIAEGSKLYDLAGRMAQFMLASKSDNTSKSYFNGFRRWENFIHAQGQESIPVHPVHVALYITHLLDSGATYSSVNLAVYSIKWAHNLRGATDPTENAFVKNLQESAKREARPQKRRKDPVSSEMSIKLCEIFEDNNDLLVIRDLCMILICFSGFLRFDELSSLICNDIKMFDNYVSLHISKSKTDQYRNGDEIFISKGSTVACPVLMLQKYIKLADICLDSDHFLFKPVFRSKGICKLIKKNKKLSYTGARESIISKLRLVGSDKNLGLHSMRAGGATAVANAPDHVSDRCWKRHGRWKSETSKDGYVVDSFENRLEVTKHLGI
;
A
#
# COMPACT_ATOMS: atom_id res chain seq x y z
N TRP A 1 25.67 -64.07 -16.57
CA TRP A 1 24.39 -64.79 -16.52
C TRP A 1 24.66 -66.28 -16.25
N LYS A 2 23.96 -66.92 -15.31
CA LYS A 2 23.99 -68.37 -15.06
C LYS A 2 22.61 -68.94 -15.46
N GLY A 3 22.57 -70.03 -16.24
CA GLY A 3 21.31 -70.70 -16.62
C GLY A 3 20.99 -70.70 -18.12
N TRP A 4 21.96 -71.03 -18.97
CA TRP A 4 21.66 -71.38 -20.36
C TRP A 4 21.21 -72.84 -20.43
N ASP A 5 20.05 -73.11 -21.05
CA ASP A 5 19.55 -74.48 -21.24
C ASP A 5 20.10 -75.15 -22.52
N ASP A 6 20.65 -74.35 -23.46
CA ASP A 6 21.46 -74.83 -24.59
C ASP A 6 22.76 -74.01 -24.69
N HIS A 7 23.83 -74.53 -25.31
CA HIS A 7 25.08 -73.75 -25.49
C HIS A 7 25.29 -73.29 -26.94
N VAL A 8 24.34 -73.59 -27.82
CA VAL A 8 24.51 -73.49 -29.27
C VAL A 8 24.00 -72.14 -29.77
N SER A 9 22.95 -71.60 -29.16
CA SER A 9 22.27 -70.40 -29.65
C SER A 9 23.03 -69.13 -29.28
N GLY A 10 23.68 -69.03 -28.12
CA GLY A 10 24.51 -67.87 -27.69
C GLY A 10 23.79 -66.50 -27.70
N ILE A 11 24.32 -65.48 -27.03
CA ILE A 11 23.72 -64.13 -27.15
C ILE A 11 24.05 -63.56 -28.53
N PHE A 12 23.03 -63.17 -29.28
CA PHE A 12 23.20 -62.57 -30.60
C PHE A 12 23.33 -61.05 -30.52
N GLN A 13 22.40 -60.39 -29.82
CA GLN A 13 22.37 -58.92 -29.75
C GLN A 13 21.70 -58.41 -28.48
N TYR A 14 22.06 -57.18 -28.13
CA TYR A 14 21.41 -56.34 -27.14
C TYR A 14 20.73 -55.17 -27.84
N THR A 15 19.47 -54.91 -27.49
CA THR A 15 18.73 -53.72 -27.93
C THR A 15 18.31 -52.96 -26.68
N TRP A 16 18.74 -51.71 -26.52
CA TRP A 16 18.25 -50.85 -25.44
C TRP A 16 17.23 -49.87 -26.00
N GLN A 17 16.15 -49.67 -25.25
CA GLN A 17 15.02 -48.84 -25.62
C GLN A 17 14.77 -47.87 -24.47
N VAL A 18 14.77 -46.57 -24.77
CA VAL A 18 14.53 -45.53 -23.78
C VAL A 18 13.12 -44.98 -23.97
N PHE A 19 12.38 -44.91 -22.88
CA PHE A 19 11.04 -44.34 -22.80
C PHE A 19 11.04 -43.23 -21.75
N ARG A 20 10.39 -42.11 -22.05
CA ARG A 20 10.03 -41.14 -21.01
C ARG A 20 8.72 -41.55 -20.40
N LEU A 21 8.66 -41.53 -19.07
CA LEU A 21 7.47 -41.87 -18.33
C LEU A 21 6.57 -40.64 -18.17
N GLU A 22 5.26 -40.87 -18.25
CA GLU A 22 4.23 -39.87 -18.03
C GLU A 22 3.27 -40.36 -16.92
N PRO A 23 2.71 -39.46 -16.09
CA PRO A 23 1.71 -39.84 -15.11
C PRO A 23 0.42 -40.30 -15.79
N ASN A 24 -0.09 -41.46 -15.35
CA ASN A 24 -1.37 -41.98 -15.78
C ASN A 24 -2.51 -41.04 -15.33
N LYS A 25 -3.50 -40.82 -16.20
CA LYS A 25 -4.62 -39.89 -15.94
C LYS A 25 -5.45 -40.21 -14.69
N TYR A 26 -5.51 -41.47 -14.27
CA TYR A 26 -6.36 -41.92 -13.18
C TYR A 26 -5.59 -42.13 -11.88
N THR A 27 -4.44 -42.81 -11.95
CA THR A 27 -3.66 -43.18 -10.76
C THR A 27 -2.52 -42.21 -10.46
N LEU A 28 -2.16 -41.35 -11.42
CA LEU A 28 -0.95 -40.50 -11.40
C LEU A 28 0.37 -41.28 -11.28
N ASN A 29 0.32 -42.62 -11.30
CA ASN A 29 1.51 -43.46 -11.41
C ASN A 29 2.15 -43.26 -12.77
N LEU A 30 3.48 -43.24 -12.78
CA LEU A 30 4.27 -43.10 -14.00
C LEU A 30 4.19 -44.38 -14.83
N THR A 31 4.04 -44.24 -16.14
CA THR A 31 3.95 -45.37 -17.08
C THR A 31 4.53 -44.99 -18.44
N GLU A 32 4.96 -46.00 -19.19
CA GLU A 32 5.23 -45.89 -20.62
C GLU A 32 3.89 -45.75 -21.36
N LYS A 33 3.58 -44.56 -21.86
CA LYS A 33 2.32 -44.30 -22.59
C LYS A 33 2.23 -45.05 -23.91
N ASP A 34 3.37 -45.19 -24.59
CA ASP A 34 3.48 -45.97 -25.82
C ASP A 34 4.66 -46.97 -25.70
N PRO A 35 4.41 -48.15 -25.12
CA PRO A 35 5.46 -49.14 -24.79
C PRO A 35 6.08 -49.83 -26.02
N LEU A 36 5.56 -49.57 -27.23
CA LEU A 36 6.09 -50.08 -28.50
C LEU A 36 6.97 -49.08 -29.23
N ASN A 37 6.82 -47.78 -28.95
CA ASN A 37 7.53 -46.72 -29.65
C ASN A 37 8.46 -45.97 -28.68
N PRO A 38 9.69 -46.47 -28.47
CA PRO A 38 10.66 -45.77 -27.64
C PRO A 38 11.10 -44.47 -28.30
N MET A 39 11.47 -43.49 -27.47
CA MET A 39 12.04 -42.22 -27.94
C MET A 39 13.46 -42.37 -28.49
N HIS A 40 14.18 -43.37 -28.01
CA HIS A 40 15.51 -43.70 -28.48
C HIS A 40 15.69 -45.22 -28.43
N MET A 41 16.30 -45.78 -29.45
CA MET A 41 16.61 -47.20 -29.53
C MET A 41 17.98 -47.35 -30.18
N GLY A 42 18.79 -48.24 -29.64
CA GLY A 42 20.00 -48.70 -30.32
C GLY A 42 20.18 -50.20 -30.15
N THR A 43 21.05 -50.77 -30.98
CA THR A 43 21.34 -52.21 -31.01
C THR A 43 22.84 -52.44 -31.12
N ILE A 44 23.34 -53.40 -30.36
CA ILE A 44 24.73 -53.87 -30.42
C ILE A 44 24.72 -55.38 -30.63
N ARG A 45 25.44 -55.84 -31.64
CA ARG A 45 25.73 -57.27 -31.80
C ARG A 45 26.88 -57.66 -30.88
N VAL A 46 26.77 -58.83 -30.25
CA VAL A 46 27.78 -59.30 -29.29
C VAL A 46 29.17 -59.38 -29.90
N ALA A 47 29.27 -59.72 -31.19
CA ALA A 47 30.55 -59.75 -31.93
C ALA A 47 31.28 -58.40 -31.99
N ASN A 48 30.58 -57.28 -31.75
CA ASN A 48 31.09 -55.92 -31.86
C ASN A 48 31.17 -55.20 -30.50
N LEU A 49 31.07 -55.94 -29.40
CA LEU A 49 30.90 -55.36 -28.06
C LEU A 49 32.26 -54.99 -27.46
N LEU A 50 32.72 -53.77 -27.76
CA LEU A 50 33.94 -53.17 -27.19
C LEU A 50 33.61 -52.24 -26.00
N GLU A 51 32.54 -51.45 -26.11
CA GLU A 51 32.01 -50.57 -25.06
C GLU A 51 30.47 -50.45 -25.17
N PHE A 52 29.78 -50.21 -24.06
CA PHE A 52 28.35 -49.90 -24.07
C PHE A 52 28.12 -48.42 -24.37
N PRO A 53 27.18 -48.07 -25.27
CA PRO A 53 26.90 -46.69 -25.63
C PRO A 53 26.21 -45.95 -24.50
N THR A 54 26.55 -44.68 -24.37
CA THR A 54 25.95 -43.76 -23.41
C THR A 54 24.80 -42.99 -24.05
N TYR A 55 23.70 -42.82 -23.30
CA TYR A 55 22.60 -41.96 -23.69
C TYR A 55 22.29 -40.96 -22.56
N THR A 56 22.26 -39.67 -22.91
CA THR A 56 21.83 -38.61 -22.00
C THR A 56 20.48 -38.08 -22.48
N PRO A 57 19.43 -38.14 -21.65
CA PRO A 57 18.13 -37.59 -22.01
C PRO A 57 18.21 -36.09 -22.33
N GLY A 58 17.43 -35.64 -23.32
CA GLY A 58 17.43 -34.24 -23.76
C GLY A 58 16.70 -33.26 -22.83
N ALA A 59 16.01 -33.74 -21.80
CA ALA A 59 15.29 -32.91 -20.84
C ALA A 59 15.18 -33.63 -19.48
N PRO A 60 14.99 -32.89 -18.37
CA PRO A 60 14.66 -33.49 -17.08
C PRO A 60 13.36 -34.32 -17.13
N GLY A 61 13.34 -35.43 -16.41
CA GLY A 61 12.19 -36.31 -16.30
C GLY A 61 12.50 -37.69 -15.75
N MET A 62 11.48 -38.53 -15.73
CA MET A 62 11.58 -39.94 -15.37
C MET A 62 11.66 -40.79 -16.63
N TYR A 63 12.62 -41.72 -16.66
CA TYR A 63 12.94 -42.54 -17.80
C TYR A 63 12.94 -44.02 -17.44
N SER A 64 12.50 -44.82 -18.40
CA SER A 64 12.55 -46.27 -18.39
C SER A 64 13.49 -46.75 -19.49
N ILE A 65 14.44 -47.58 -19.12
CA ILE A 65 15.41 -48.17 -20.03
C ILE A 65 15.12 -49.66 -20.06
N VAL A 66 14.58 -50.13 -21.18
CA VAL A 66 14.28 -51.54 -21.40
C VAL A 66 15.42 -52.15 -22.22
N LEU A 67 16.09 -53.13 -21.63
CA LEU A 67 17.09 -53.95 -22.29
C LEU A 67 16.43 -55.22 -22.82
N GLU A 68 16.48 -55.39 -24.13
CA GLU A 68 16.10 -56.60 -24.84
C GLU A 68 17.36 -57.38 -25.18
N VAL A 69 17.39 -58.65 -24.79
CA VAL A 69 18.45 -59.60 -25.11
C VAL A 69 17.86 -60.66 -26.03
N SER A 70 18.49 -60.88 -27.19
CA SER A 70 18.11 -61.98 -28.08
C SER A 70 19.26 -62.94 -28.36
N ASP A 71 18.92 -64.21 -28.50
CA ASP A 71 19.83 -65.26 -28.99
C ASP A 71 19.80 -65.40 -30.52
N GLN A 72 20.63 -66.28 -31.08
CA GLN A 72 20.67 -66.53 -32.54
C GLN A 72 19.40 -67.20 -33.08
N ALA A 73 18.61 -67.86 -32.20
CA ALA A 73 17.32 -68.45 -32.53
C ALA A 73 16.15 -67.44 -32.46
N ASN A 74 16.46 -66.16 -32.17
CA ASN A 74 15.50 -65.07 -32.02
C ASN A 74 14.53 -65.26 -30.84
N ASN A 75 14.94 -65.96 -29.77
CA ASN A 75 14.28 -65.91 -28.48
C ASN A 75 14.69 -64.61 -27.76
N THR A 76 13.73 -63.90 -27.17
CA THR A 76 13.97 -62.60 -26.51
C THR A 76 13.65 -62.63 -25.02
N MET A 77 14.41 -61.88 -24.23
CA MET A 77 14.10 -61.60 -22.84
C MET A 77 14.31 -60.11 -22.54
N TYR A 78 13.49 -59.57 -21.64
CA TYR A 78 13.49 -58.15 -21.31
C TYR A 78 13.86 -57.92 -19.84
N ALA A 79 14.64 -56.87 -19.59
CA ALA A 79 14.88 -56.31 -18.27
C ALA A 79 14.65 -54.79 -18.31
N ARG A 80 14.28 -54.17 -17.19
CA ARG A 80 14.01 -52.74 -17.13
C ARG A 80 14.78 -52.09 -15.98
N SER A 81 15.34 -50.92 -16.26
CA SER A 81 15.91 -50.01 -15.27
C SER A 81 15.23 -48.65 -15.32
N LEU A 82 15.14 -47.98 -14.17
CA LEU A 82 14.50 -46.68 -14.04
C LEU A 82 15.53 -45.60 -13.69
N VAL A 83 15.38 -44.44 -14.30
CA VAL A 83 16.29 -43.30 -14.09
C VAL A 83 15.48 -42.03 -13.89
N LEU A 84 15.70 -41.35 -12.77
CA LEU A 84 15.34 -39.96 -12.62
C LEU A 84 16.50 -39.12 -13.15
N PHE A 85 16.24 -38.28 -14.15
CA PHE A 85 17.22 -37.38 -14.71
C PHE A 85 16.77 -35.94 -14.49
N ASP A 86 17.64 -35.14 -13.90
CA ASP A 86 17.44 -33.70 -13.73
C ASP A 86 18.80 -33.02 -13.80
N SER A 87 19.03 -32.28 -14.88
CA SER A 87 20.31 -31.63 -15.16
C SER A 87 20.49 -30.29 -14.43
N ASN A 88 19.41 -29.73 -13.87
CA ASN A 88 19.45 -28.48 -13.12
C ASN A 88 18.42 -28.53 -11.98
N PRO A 89 18.65 -29.36 -10.95
CA PRO A 89 17.72 -29.50 -9.85
C PRO A 89 17.69 -28.22 -9.00
N VAL A 90 16.51 -27.64 -8.82
CA VAL A 90 16.32 -26.39 -8.07
C VAL A 90 15.23 -26.57 -7.03
N VAL A 91 15.59 -26.33 -5.77
CA VAL A 91 14.65 -26.12 -4.67
C VAL A 91 14.35 -24.63 -4.58
N THR A 92 13.09 -24.25 -4.82
CA THR A 92 12.62 -22.86 -4.74
C THR A 92 11.93 -22.58 -3.42
N ILE A 93 11.99 -21.31 -3.00
CA ILE A 93 11.29 -20.77 -1.84
C ILE A 93 9.99 -20.09 -2.31
N ASN A 94 8.91 -20.27 -1.55
CA ASN A 94 7.65 -19.59 -1.73
C ASN A 94 7.51 -18.45 -0.69
N ASP A 95 7.57 -17.20 -1.18
CA ASP A 95 7.52 -15.97 -0.38
C ASP A 95 6.07 -15.49 -0.10
N ASP A 96 5.05 -16.29 -0.44
CA ASP A 96 3.67 -15.98 -0.07
C ASP A 96 3.52 -15.91 1.46
N GLU A 97 2.76 -14.93 1.96
CA GLU A 97 2.59 -14.65 3.39
C GLU A 97 2.04 -15.84 4.20
N ASN A 98 1.26 -16.71 3.54
CA ASN A 98 0.72 -17.93 4.13
C ASN A 98 1.75 -19.08 4.23
N ASN A 99 2.82 -19.03 3.45
CA ASN A 99 3.85 -20.06 3.33
C ASN A 99 5.19 -19.66 3.95
N ARG A 100 5.31 -18.48 4.56
CA ARG A 100 6.50 -18.09 5.31
C ARG A 100 6.77 -19.02 6.50
N ILE A 101 8.04 -19.13 6.88
CA ILE A 101 8.44 -19.84 8.10
C ILE A 101 7.92 -19.08 9.31
N LYS A 102 7.26 -19.77 10.24
CA LYS A 102 6.70 -19.20 11.47
C LYS A 102 7.17 -19.97 12.69
N VAL A 103 7.43 -19.26 13.77
CA VAL A 103 7.64 -19.88 15.09
C VAL A 103 6.28 -19.96 15.78
N GLU A 104 5.54 -21.05 15.56
CA GLU A 104 4.17 -21.25 16.07
C GLU A 104 4.07 -21.32 17.60
N SER A 105 5.19 -21.41 18.31
CA SER A 105 5.23 -21.26 19.78
C SER A 105 5.34 -19.81 20.25
N ALA A 106 5.59 -18.87 19.34
CA ALA A 106 5.57 -17.43 19.60
C ALA A 106 4.14 -16.88 19.52
N ASP A 107 3.94 -15.69 20.05
CA ASP A 107 2.63 -15.04 20.09
C ASP A 107 2.19 -14.56 18.70
N GLU A 108 0.96 -14.89 18.29
CA GLU A 108 0.42 -14.52 16.98
C GLU A 108 0.25 -13.00 16.82
N GLU A 109 -0.12 -12.26 17.87
CA GLU A 109 -0.24 -10.79 17.83
C GLU A 109 1.13 -10.10 17.69
N SER A 110 2.20 -10.80 18.06
CA SER A 110 3.59 -10.38 17.82
C SER A 110 4.09 -10.66 16.41
N ASP A 111 3.23 -11.16 15.51
CA ASP A 111 3.60 -11.66 14.19
C ASP A 111 4.52 -12.91 14.24
N TRP A 112 4.35 -13.74 15.28
CA TRP A 112 5.16 -14.93 15.54
C TRP A 112 6.65 -14.64 15.81
N LEU A 113 6.97 -13.43 16.25
CA LEU A 113 8.35 -12.97 16.53
C LEU A 113 8.74 -13.07 18.00
N TRP A 114 7.79 -12.99 18.93
CA TRP A 114 8.08 -12.89 20.37
C TRP A 114 7.45 -14.01 21.18
N GLN A 115 8.20 -14.54 22.13
CA GLN A 115 7.73 -15.57 23.06
C GLN A 115 8.15 -15.22 24.49
N SER A 116 7.18 -15.19 25.42
CA SER A 116 7.43 -14.76 26.80
C SER A 116 7.84 -15.86 27.78
N THR A 117 7.76 -17.13 27.35
CA THR A 117 8.10 -18.27 28.21
C THR A 117 9.59 -18.63 28.13
N LEU A 118 10.30 -18.46 29.25
CA LEU A 118 11.71 -18.83 29.44
C LEU A 118 11.89 -20.29 29.89
N GLU A 119 13.13 -20.67 30.19
CA GLU A 119 13.43 -21.90 30.93
C GLU A 119 12.97 -21.80 32.39
N ASN A 120 12.36 -22.87 32.89
CA ASN A 120 12.10 -22.98 34.33
C ASN A 120 13.41 -23.22 35.10
N GLU A 121 13.35 -23.14 36.44
CA GLU A 121 14.51 -23.32 37.33
C GLU A 121 15.22 -24.69 37.18
N ALA A 122 14.55 -25.68 36.56
CA ALA A 122 15.12 -26.99 36.25
C ALA A 122 15.84 -27.04 34.89
N GLY A 123 15.98 -25.92 34.18
CA GLY A 123 16.58 -25.84 32.84
C GLY A 123 15.69 -26.40 31.72
N ASN A 124 14.39 -26.55 31.96
CA ASN A 124 13.44 -26.99 30.94
C ASN A 124 12.68 -25.76 30.40
N GLY A 125 13.02 -25.35 29.18
CA GLY A 125 12.24 -24.35 28.42
C GLY A 125 10.98 -24.92 27.80
N SER A 126 9.96 -24.07 27.66
CA SER A 126 8.85 -24.35 26.73
C SER A 126 9.41 -24.71 25.35
N PRO A 127 8.84 -25.68 24.64
CA PRO A 127 9.33 -26.07 23.33
C PRO A 127 9.18 -24.94 22.32
N ILE A 128 10.17 -24.78 21.44
CA ILE A 128 10.12 -23.89 20.29
C ILE A 128 9.58 -24.72 19.12
N ARG A 129 8.42 -24.33 18.59
CA ARG A 129 7.78 -25.00 17.45
C ARG A 129 7.88 -24.12 16.23
N VAL A 130 8.48 -24.64 15.17
CA VAL A 130 8.72 -23.91 13.91
C VAL A 130 8.04 -24.66 12.78
N ALA A 131 7.28 -23.97 11.94
CA ALA A 131 6.57 -24.53 10.80
C ALA A 131 6.88 -23.76 9.51
N TRP A 132 6.99 -24.47 8.38
CA TRP A 132 7.34 -23.92 7.07
C TRP A 132 6.48 -24.53 5.95
N ARG A 133 5.18 -24.69 6.22
CA ARG A 133 4.27 -25.45 5.37
C ARG A 133 4.18 -24.86 3.95
N GLY A 134 4.55 -25.65 2.94
CA GLY A 134 4.58 -25.24 1.53
C GLY A 134 5.65 -24.19 1.19
N HIS A 135 6.62 -23.93 2.09
CA HIS A 135 7.65 -22.92 1.89
C HIS A 135 8.70 -23.35 0.86
N PHE A 136 9.10 -24.63 0.87
CA PHE A 136 10.10 -25.17 -0.05
C PHE A 136 9.44 -26.10 -1.07
N THR A 137 9.81 -25.96 -2.34
CA THR A 137 9.27 -26.82 -3.40
C THR A 137 10.30 -27.07 -4.50
N ASN A 138 10.34 -28.30 -5.01
CA ASN A 138 10.91 -28.58 -6.33
C ASN A 138 9.76 -28.66 -7.34
N LYS A 139 9.49 -27.52 -7.97
CA LYS A 139 8.34 -27.34 -8.86
C LYS A 139 8.32 -28.35 -10.02
N LEU A 140 9.48 -28.63 -10.61
CA LEU A 140 9.59 -29.58 -11.72
C LEU A 140 9.14 -30.98 -11.30
N HIS A 141 9.60 -31.45 -10.14
CA HIS A 141 9.29 -32.79 -9.63
C HIS A 141 7.81 -32.92 -9.27
N VAL A 142 7.22 -31.87 -8.70
CA VAL A 142 5.80 -31.78 -8.35
C VAL A 142 4.90 -31.75 -9.59
N ASP A 143 5.22 -30.90 -10.56
CA ASP A 143 4.39 -30.67 -11.75
C ASP A 143 4.38 -31.91 -12.65
N GLN A 144 5.54 -32.56 -12.82
CA GLN A 144 5.68 -33.76 -13.65
C GLN A 144 5.48 -35.08 -12.90
N LYS A 145 5.16 -35.03 -11.58
CA LYS A 145 4.93 -36.23 -10.74
C LYS A 145 6.10 -37.22 -10.75
N LEU A 146 7.33 -36.73 -10.82
CA LEU A 146 8.52 -37.55 -11.06
C LEU A 146 8.82 -38.55 -9.92
N LEU A 147 8.34 -38.24 -8.71
CA LEU A 147 8.57 -39.06 -7.52
C LEU A 147 7.44 -40.06 -7.25
N ASN A 148 6.37 -40.06 -8.06
CA ASN A 148 5.26 -40.99 -7.91
C ASN A 148 5.67 -42.45 -8.19
N PRO A 149 4.91 -43.45 -7.73
CA PRO A 149 5.15 -44.85 -8.10
C PRO A 149 5.16 -45.06 -9.61
N VAL A 150 5.99 -45.99 -10.08
CA VAL A 150 6.05 -46.40 -11.48
C VAL A 150 5.33 -47.74 -11.63
N ASN A 151 4.41 -47.84 -12.58
CA ASN A 151 3.72 -49.08 -12.85
C ASN A 151 4.69 -50.15 -13.42
N PRO A 152 4.43 -51.45 -13.20
CA PRO A 152 5.10 -52.52 -13.93
C PRO A 152 5.02 -52.29 -15.44
N PHE A 153 6.04 -52.74 -16.18
CA PHE A 153 6.07 -52.54 -17.62
C PHE A 153 4.83 -53.18 -18.24
N PRO A 154 4.05 -52.46 -19.06
CA PRO A 154 2.82 -52.98 -19.62
C PRO A 154 3.12 -54.18 -20.53
N GLN A 155 2.36 -55.26 -20.38
CA GLN A 155 2.47 -56.40 -21.27
C GLN A 155 1.91 -56.01 -22.65
N VAL A 156 2.74 -56.10 -23.68
CA VAL A 156 2.33 -55.72 -25.04
C VAL A 156 2.40 -56.90 -25.98
N ARG A 157 1.35 -57.07 -26.78
CA ARG A 157 1.28 -58.07 -27.86
C ARG A 157 1.06 -57.38 -29.19
N ARG A 158 1.96 -57.60 -30.15
CA ARG A 158 1.82 -57.07 -31.52
C ARG A 158 1.89 -58.20 -32.53
N LYS A 159 0.85 -58.34 -33.36
CA LYS A 159 0.89 -59.23 -34.53
C LYS A 159 1.83 -58.64 -35.59
N VAL A 160 2.82 -59.42 -36.01
CA VAL A 160 3.81 -59.04 -37.04
C VAL A 160 3.56 -59.79 -38.35
N SER A 161 2.98 -60.99 -38.28
CA SER A 161 2.44 -61.75 -39.42
C SER A 161 1.28 -62.64 -38.95
N GLU A 162 0.63 -63.36 -39.88
CA GLU A 162 -0.42 -64.36 -39.55
C GLU A 162 0.08 -65.44 -38.58
N SER A 163 1.38 -65.74 -38.59
CA SER A 163 2.01 -66.78 -37.76
C SER A 163 2.92 -66.25 -36.65
N LYS A 164 3.22 -64.95 -36.59
CA LYS A 164 4.18 -64.36 -35.63
C LYS A 164 3.57 -63.22 -34.82
N THR A 165 3.44 -63.44 -33.52
CA THR A 165 3.12 -62.41 -32.53
C THR A 165 4.35 -62.12 -31.70
N ILE A 166 4.72 -60.85 -31.56
CA ILE A 166 5.76 -60.44 -30.61
C ILE A 166 5.07 -60.12 -29.28
N GLU A 167 5.51 -60.79 -28.22
CA GLU A 167 5.13 -60.48 -26.85
C GLU A 167 6.29 -59.79 -26.14
N LYS A 168 6.07 -58.56 -25.69
CA LYS A 168 7.03 -57.80 -24.88
C LYS A 168 6.56 -57.84 -23.43
N ILE A 169 7.26 -58.63 -22.63
CA ILE A 169 6.97 -58.85 -21.21
C ILE A 169 8.27 -58.72 -20.44
N VAL A 170 8.30 -57.82 -19.45
CA VAL A 170 9.40 -57.75 -18.48
C VAL A 170 9.02 -58.65 -17.29
N PRO A 171 9.74 -59.76 -17.04
CA PRO A 171 9.48 -60.59 -15.87
C PRO A 171 9.69 -59.79 -14.58
N GLN A 172 8.85 -60.00 -13.57
CA GLN A 172 8.90 -59.24 -12.32
C GLN A 172 10.28 -59.24 -11.63
N LYS A 173 11.04 -60.34 -11.75
CA LYS A 173 12.41 -60.45 -11.22
C LYS A 173 13.45 -59.56 -11.94
N PHE A 174 13.11 -59.06 -13.13
CA PHE A 174 13.94 -58.18 -13.96
C PHE A 174 13.37 -56.76 -14.08
N GLU A 175 12.38 -56.45 -13.25
CA GLU A 175 11.96 -55.07 -12.98
C GLU A 175 12.93 -54.40 -12.01
N ASP A 176 13.00 -53.07 -12.09
CA ASP A 176 13.86 -52.28 -11.20
C ASP A 176 13.23 -52.11 -9.81
N ASN A 177 13.47 -53.10 -8.95
CA ASN A 177 12.94 -53.12 -7.58
C ASN A 177 13.92 -52.52 -6.55
N ASN A 178 15.21 -52.46 -6.88
CA ASN A 178 16.29 -52.16 -5.93
C ASN A 178 17.30 -51.10 -6.41
N GLY A 179 17.10 -50.51 -7.59
CA GLY A 179 17.95 -49.44 -8.10
C GLY A 179 17.82 -48.13 -7.31
N LYS A 180 18.68 -47.15 -7.62
CA LYS A 180 18.60 -45.77 -7.06
C LYS A 180 17.23 -45.13 -7.29
N ARG A 181 16.55 -45.54 -8.35
CA ARG A 181 15.14 -45.31 -8.60
C ARG A 181 14.48 -46.66 -8.84
N SER A 182 13.39 -46.97 -8.12
CA SER A 182 12.67 -48.24 -8.25
C SER A 182 11.21 -48.03 -8.67
N LEU A 183 10.42 -49.10 -8.77
CA LEU A 183 8.96 -49.00 -8.97
C LEU A 183 8.24 -48.25 -7.85
N LYS A 184 8.77 -48.30 -6.62
CA LYS A 184 8.15 -47.61 -5.48
C LYS A 184 8.27 -46.10 -5.65
N GLY A 185 7.25 -45.37 -5.23
CA GLY A 185 7.34 -43.91 -5.14
C GLY A 185 8.40 -43.50 -4.12
N ILE A 186 8.95 -42.30 -4.27
CA ILE A 186 9.86 -41.70 -3.30
C ILE A 186 9.00 -40.81 -2.41
N GLU A 187 9.01 -41.11 -1.11
CA GLU A 187 8.30 -40.31 -0.12
C GLU A 187 8.82 -38.87 -0.13
N ASN A 188 7.92 -37.92 -0.32
CA ASN A 188 8.27 -36.51 -0.46
C ASN A 188 7.07 -35.62 -0.13
N ILE A 189 7.36 -34.37 0.21
CA ILE A 189 6.38 -33.28 0.30
C ILE A 189 6.85 -32.15 -0.62
N HIS A 190 6.02 -31.73 -1.56
CA HIS A 190 6.36 -30.71 -2.56
C HIS A 190 7.68 -30.97 -3.32
N GLY A 191 8.03 -32.24 -3.58
CA GLY A 191 9.29 -32.60 -4.24
C GLY A 191 10.52 -32.59 -3.33
N ILE A 192 10.36 -32.31 -2.04
CA ILE A 192 11.40 -32.33 -1.01
C ILE A 192 11.36 -33.65 -0.26
N VAL A 193 12.54 -34.28 -0.09
CA VAL A 193 12.67 -35.61 0.51
C VAL A 193 13.34 -35.60 1.89
N ARG A 194 13.93 -34.46 2.27
CA ARG A 194 14.61 -34.30 3.56
C ARG A 194 14.65 -32.83 3.96
N PHE A 195 14.42 -32.57 5.24
CA PHE A 195 14.72 -31.27 5.86
C PHE A 195 15.78 -31.46 6.93
N GLN A 196 16.64 -30.46 7.09
CA GLN A 196 17.49 -30.28 8.25
C GLN A 196 17.17 -28.94 8.89
N TYR A 197 17.38 -28.83 10.19
CA TYR A 197 17.33 -27.56 10.89
C TYR A 197 18.59 -27.35 11.73
N ALA A 198 18.90 -26.09 11.97
CA ALA A 198 19.92 -25.67 12.92
C ALA A 198 19.45 -24.38 13.58
N PHE A 199 20.00 -24.06 14.75
CA PHE A 199 19.70 -22.79 15.40
C PHE A 199 20.94 -22.24 16.10
N LYS A 200 20.94 -20.93 16.32
CA LYS A 200 21.97 -20.23 17.06
C LYS A 200 21.31 -19.20 17.95
N LYS A 201 21.77 -19.16 19.19
CA LYS A 201 21.39 -18.15 20.17
C LYS A 201 22.34 -16.98 20.11
N ASP A 202 21.79 -15.78 20.20
CA ASP A 202 22.50 -14.58 20.58
C ASP A 202 21.74 -13.82 21.67
N SER A 203 22.44 -12.89 22.31
CA SER A 203 21.88 -12.02 23.35
C SER A 203 21.98 -10.56 22.91
N HIS A 204 21.97 -10.29 21.60
CA HIS A 204 22.18 -8.95 21.00
C HIS A 204 21.22 -8.69 19.81
N GLY A 205 19.95 -9.07 19.97
CA GLY A 205 18.89 -8.77 18.99
C GLY A 205 19.11 -9.34 17.58
N GLY A 206 19.78 -10.48 17.44
CA GLY A 206 20.02 -11.17 16.16
C GLY A 206 21.36 -10.85 15.46
N SER A 207 22.17 -9.93 16.01
CA SER A 207 23.35 -9.38 15.31
C SER A 207 24.48 -10.38 15.11
N ASP A 208 24.72 -11.27 16.07
CA ASP A 208 25.80 -12.26 16.04
C ASP A 208 25.41 -13.55 15.28
N SER A 209 24.16 -13.66 14.80
CA SER A 209 23.57 -14.87 14.25
C SER A 209 23.12 -14.71 12.78
N GLN A 210 23.86 -13.94 11.98
CA GLN A 210 23.48 -13.65 10.58
C GLN A 210 23.70 -14.82 9.60
N ILE A 211 24.67 -15.69 9.86
CA ILE A 211 25.16 -16.68 8.89
C ILE A 211 24.77 -18.09 9.33
N ALA A 212 24.24 -18.88 8.40
CA ALA A 212 23.90 -20.28 8.62
C ALA A 212 25.15 -21.11 9.00
N PRO A 213 25.00 -22.18 9.82
CA PRO A 213 26.12 -23.02 10.20
C PRO A 213 26.80 -23.70 9.01
N ASN A 214 28.13 -23.56 8.91
CA ASN A 214 28.93 -24.13 7.82
C ASN A 214 29.28 -25.61 8.02
N LYS A 215 29.27 -26.12 9.26
CA LYS A 215 29.63 -27.51 9.55
C LYS A 215 28.39 -28.39 9.48
N SER A 216 28.50 -29.55 8.82
CA SER A 216 27.40 -30.52 8.76
C SER A 216 26.98 -31.05 10.14
N SER A 217 27.87 -31.01 11.15
CA SER A 217 27.59 -31.47 12.52
C SER A 217 26.56 -30.61 13.25
N ASP A 218 26.35 -29.38 12.78
CA ASP A 218 25.52 -28.38 13.44
C ASP A 218 24.06 -28.47 12.95
N TRP A 219 23.80 -29.31 11.94
CA TRP A 219 22.50 -29.54 11.35
C TRP A 219 21.90 -30.85 11.86
N VAL A 220 20.63 -30.79 12.24
CA VAL A 220 19.85 -31.92 12.74
C VAL A 220 18.80 -32.30 11.69
N ASP A 221 18.68 -33.58 11.37
CA ASP A 221 17.65 -34.09 10.45
C ASP A 221 16.25 -34.03 11.08
N VAL A 222 15.26 -33.58 10.30
CA VAL A 222 13.86 -33.56 10.69
C VAL A 222 13.25 -34.94 10.43
N THR A 223 12.86 -35.65 11.48
CA THR A 223 12.40 -37.05 11.38
C THR A 223 11.03 -37.21 10.73
N ASN A 224 10.06 -36.35 11.05
CA ASN A 224 8.72 -36.36 10.46
C ASN A 224 8.52 -35.18 9.49
N PHE A 225 9.36 -35.17 8.46
CA PHE A 225 9.50 -34.05 7.52
C PHE A 225 8.20 -33.72 6.76
N MET A 226 7.27 -34.67 6.65
CA MET A 226 5.95 -34.51 5.99
C MET A 226 5.02 -33.51 6.68
N ARG A 227 5.30 -33.15 7.93
CA ARG A 227 4.53 -32.11 8.64
C ARG A 227 5.05 -30.69 8.39
N GLU A 228 6.23 -30.57 7.76
CA GLU A 228 6.93 -29.30 7.54
C GLU A 228 7.03 -28.48 8.83
N GLU A 229 7.35 -29.17 9.94
CA GLU A 229 7.51 -28.57 11.26
C GLU A 229 8.59 -29.29 12.06
N VAL A 230 9.19 -28.57 13.01
CA VAL A 230 10.07 -29.13 14.03
C VAL A 230 9.76 -28.53 15.39
N THR A 231 9.98 -29.31 16.43
CA THR A 231 9.86 -28.86 17.82
C THR A 231 11.13 -29.25 18.55
N PHE A 232 11.77 -28.27 19.21
CA PHE A 232 13.00 -28.49 19.96
C PHE A 232 13.08 -27.56 21.17
N THR A 233 13.99 -27.85 22.08
CA THR A 233 14.29 -27.01 23.24
C THR A 233 15.66 -26.37 23.05
N ALA A 234 15.79 -25.11 23.44
CA ALA A 234 17.04 -24.37 23.43
C ALA A 234 17.13 -23.50 24.67
N ALA A 235 18.32 -23.47 25.26
CA ALA A 235 18.60 -22.73 26.49
C ALA A 235 18.56 -21.23 26.28
N ARG A 236 17.81 -20.51 27.11
CA ARG A 236 17.47 -19.10 26.86
C ARG A 236 17.11 -18.32 28.12
N SER A 237 17.50 -17.07 28.12
CA SER A 237 17.24 -16.07 29.14
C SER A 237 16.38 -14.94 28.57
N ASP A 238 15.91 -14.08 29.47
CA ASP A 238 15.26 -12.82 29.09
C ASP A 238 16.19 -11.98 28.18
N GLY A 239 15.67 -11.51 27.05
CA GLY A 239 16.41 -10.76 26.03
C GLY A 239 17.17 -11.60 24.99
N ASP A 240 17.19 -12.93 25.13
CA ASP A 240 17.82 -13.78 24.14
C ASP A 240 17.04 -13.77 22.82
N THR A 241 17.78 -13.91 21.72
CA THR A 241 17.26 -14.09 20.37
C THR A 241 17.78 -15.41 19.80
N ILE A 242 16.91 -16.17 19.16
CA ILE A 242 17.29 -17.42 18.51
C ILE A 242 16.95 -17.33 17.02
N ARG A 243 17.96 -17.46 16.18
CA ARG A 243 17.77 -17.65 14.74
C ARG A 243 17.79 -19.13 14.40
N ILE A 244 16.85 -19.53 13.55
CA ILE A 244 16.57 -20.91 13.19
C ILE A 244 16.65 -21.00 11.67
N TRP A 245 17.50 -21.90 11.17
CA TRP A 245 17.62 -22.17 9.74
C TRP A 245 16.95 -23.49 9.41
N ILE A 246 16.21 -23.50 8.30
CA ILE A 246 15.63 -24.71 7.71
C ILE A 246 16.28 -24.91 6.35
N LYS A 247 16.80 -26.11 6.12
CA LYS A 247 17.44 -26.52 4.87
C LYS A 247 16.69 -27.68 4.24
N ALA A 248 16.19 -27.47 3.03
CA ALA A 248 15.41 -28.42 2.27
C ALA A 248 16.30 -29.12 1.23
N PHE A 249 16.10 -30.42 1.02
CA PHE A 249 16.81 -31.20 0.01
C PHE A 249 15.84 -31.92 -0.93
N ASP A 250 16.05 -31.79 -2.23
CA ASP A 250 15.39 -32.66 -3.19
C ASP A 250 16.13 -34.00 -3.34
N VAL A 251 15.52 -34.91 -4.09
CA VAL A 251 16.07 -36.25 -4.33
C VAL A 251 17.38 -36.25 -5.13
N MET A 252 17.68 -35.17 -5.85
CA MET A 252 18.91 -35.02 -6.64
C MET A 252 20.06 -34.43 -5.80
N GLY A 253 19.78 -34.08 -4.54
CA GLY A 253 20.74 -33.50 -3.61
C GLY A 253 20.84 -31.97 -3.72
N SER A 254 20.02 -31.32 -4.54
CA SER A 254 19.92 -29.86 -4.54
C SER A 254 19.27 -29.40 -3.24
N SER A 255 19.73 -28.27 -2.73
CA SER A 255 19.25 -27.76 -1.46
C SER A 255 19.09 -26.25 -1.47
N ASN A 256 18.10 -25.77 -0.71
CA ASN A 256 17.93 -24.36 -0.41
C ASN A 256 17.73 -24.17 1.09
N THR A 257 18.15 -23.04 1.63
CA THR A 257 18.13 -22.73 3.06
C THR A 257 17.48 -21.38 3.27
N ASP A 258 16.53 -21.32 4.20
CA ASP A 258 15.97 -20.06 4.69
C ASP A 258 15.93 -20.07 6.22
N SER A 259 15.60 -18.93 6.84
CA SER A 259 15.66 -18.75 8.28
C SER A 259 14.54 -17.90 8.85
N VAL A 260 14.21 -18.16 10.11
CA VAL A 260 13.32 -17.33 10.92
C VAL A 260 14.01 -16.98 12.24
N THR A 261 13.62 -15.87 12.85
CA THR A 261 14.13 -15.41 14.16
C THR A 261 12.98 -15.33 15.15
N VAL A 262 13.23 -15.73 16.39
CA VAL A 262 12.33 -15.53 17.54
C VAL A 262 13.10 -14.85 18.68
N HIS A 263 12.44 -13.92 19.34
CA HIS A 263 12.95 -13.16 20.48
C HIS A 263 12.22 -13.60 21.76
N PHE A 264 12.94 -13.60 22.88
CA PHE A 264 12.42 -14.02 24.18
C PHE A 264 12.40 -12.85 25.16
N ASP A 265 11.22 -12.52 25.67
CA ASP A 265 11.04 -11.46 26.65
C ASP A 265 9.87 -11.77 27.58
N SER A 266 10.19 -11.89 28.86
CA SER A 266 9.33 -12.25 29.98
C SER A 266 9.04 -11.08 30.92
N SER A 267 9.60 -9.90 30.64
CA SER A 267 9.53 -8.73 31.49
C SER A 267 8.58 -7.66 30.91
N SER A 268 7.53 -7.31 31.66
CA SER A 268 6.63 -6.22 31.27
C SER A 268 7.36 -4.86 31.22
N PRO A 269 6.90 -3.91 30.37
CA PRO A 269 7.42 -2.55 30.39
C PRO A 269 7.15 -1.85 31.73
N ALA A 270 7.93 -0.83 32.09
CA ALA A 270 7.80 -0.05 33.32
C ALA A 270 7.34 1.39 33.05
N ILE A 271 6.70 1.99 34.05
CA ILE A 271 6.29 3.41 34.04
C ILE A 271 7.18 4.11 35.06
N ILE A 272 8.12 4.92 34.57
CA ILE A 272 9.24 5.47 35.36
C ILE A 272 8.81 6.73 36.11
N ASP A 273 8.05 7.60 35.44
CA ASP A 273 7.58 8.86 36.01
C ASP A 273 6.10 9.03 35.68
N LYS A 274 5.28 9.26 36.71
CA LYS A 274 3.84 9.45 36.58
C LYS A 274 3.47 10.89 36.23
N ASP A 275 4.31 11.86 36.58
CA ASP A 275 4.04 13.29 36.36
C ASP A 275 4.29 13.66 34.89
N THR A 276 5.35 13.11 34.28
CA THR A 276 5.66 13.31 32.85
C THR A 276 5.23 12.15 31.95
N ILE A 277 4.65 11.09 32.53
CA ILE A 277 4.23 9.84 31.86
C ILE A 277 5.34 9.27 30.98
N GLN A 278 6.49 9.04 31.61
CA GLN A 278 7.61 8.37 30.99
C GLN A 278 7.46 6.86 31.12
N VAL A 279 7.48 6.16 29.99
CA VAL A 279 7.39 4.71 29.90
C VAL A 279 8.68 4.13 29.34
N SER A 280 9.03 2.94 29.80
CA SER A 280 10.29 2.28 29.47
C SER A 280 10.12 0.79 29.29
N ALA A 281 10.79 0.20 28.31
CA ALA A 281 10.87 -1.25 28.18
C ALA A 281 11.97 -1.78 29.11
N TYR A 282 11.71 -2.90 29.79
CA TYR A 282 12.71 -3.52 30.65
C TYR A 282 13.89 -4.04 29.81
N ASP A 283 13.56 -4.75 28.74
CA ASP A 283 14.48 -5.17 27.69
C ASP A 283 14.46 -4.14 26.54
N ARG A 284 15.64 -3.67 26.10
CA ARG A 284 15.74 -2.59 25.11
C ARG A 284 15.30 -3.06 23.73
N GLU A 285 15.61 -4.30 23.40
CA GLU A 285 15.33 -4.99 22.16
C GLU A 285 13.83 -5.26 21.98
N SER A 286 13.09 -5.43 23.09
CA SER A 286 11.62 -5.53 23.10
C SER A 286 10.93 -4.19 22.87
N GLY A 287 11.50 -3.09 23.39
CA GLY A 287 10.95 -1.74 23.27
C GLY A 287 9.46 -1.61 23.64
N ILE A 288 8.85 -0.48 23.29
CA ILE A 288 7.42 -0.23 23.49
C ILE A 288 6.70 -0.36 22.14
N LYS A 289 5.70 -1.25 22.08
CA LYS A 289 4.88 -1.52 20.89
C LYS A 289 3.71 -0.55 20.76
N GLN A 290 2.94 -0.44 21.83
CA GLN A 290 1.72 0.35 21.84
C GLN A 290 1.35 0.79 23.26
N ILE A 291 0.61 1.88 23.35
CA ILE A 291 0.00 2.35 24.58
C ILE A 291 -1.50 2.40 24.34
N ARG A 292 -2.26 1.60 25.10
CA ARG A 292 -3.70 1.76 25.18
C ARG A 292 -4.00 2.71 26.32
N TRP A 293 -4.92 3.64 26.09
CA TRP A 293 -5.33 4.61 27.09
C TRP A 293 -6.84 4.58 27.20
N ARG A 294 -7.34 4.65 28.43
CA ARG A 294 -8.77 4.76 28.71
C ARG A 294 -8.99 5.81 29.79
N PHE A 295 -9.85 6.77 29.47
CA PHE A 295 -10.41 7.68 30.45
C PHE A 295 -11.60 7.00 31.10
N VAL A 296 -11.61 6.98 32.42
CA VAL A 296 -12.61 6.32 33.24
C VAL A 296 -13.18 7.36 34.19
N TYR A 297 -14.50 7.40 34.35
CA TYR A 297 -15.11 8.27 35.36
C TYR A 297 -14.75 7.75 36.75
N GLU A 298 -14.22 8.62 37.61
CA GLU A 298 -13.72 8.25 38.93
C GLU A 298 -14.85 7.72 39.85
N ASP A 299 -16.05 8.29 39.73
CA ASP A 299 -17.20 7.96 40.58
C ASP A 299 -17.96 6.70 40.13
N THR A 300 -17.86 6.27 38.88
CA THR A 300 -18.65 5.13 38.34
C THR A 300 -17.83 3.98 37.77
N ASP A 301 -16.52 4.15 37.58
CA ASP A 301 -15.65 3.23 36.85
C ASP A 301 -16.10 2.95 35.39
N GLU A 302 -17.00 3.77 34.83
CA GLU A 302 -17.42 3.65 33.44
C GLU A 302 -16.36 4.25 32.49
N ILE A 303 -16.03 3.53 31.41
CA ILE A 303 -15.09 4.01 30.39
C ILE A 303 -15.72 5.17 29.61
N PHE A 304 -15.19 6.37 29.82
CA PHE A 304 -15.54 7.59 29.09
C PHE A 304 -15.11 7.51 27.63
N LYS A 305 -13.85 7.15 27.40
CA LYS A 305 -13.24 7.04 26.08
C LYS A 305 -11.99 6.18 26.15
N ILE A 306 -11.78 5.34 25.14
CA ILE A 306 -10.61 4.49 25.02
C ILE A 306 -10.01 4.67 23.63
N GLY A 307 -8.69 4.55 23.53
CA GLY A 307 -7.97 4.57 22.28
C GLY A 307 -6.61 3.90 22.42
N GLU A 308 -5.91 3.82 21.30
CA GLU A 308 -4.61 3.16 21.22
C GLU A 308 -3.64 4.06 20.45
N THR A 309 -2.38 4.05 20.86
CA THR A 309 -1.29 4.74 20.17
C THR A 309 -0.20 3.72 19.90
N HIS A 310 -0.01 3.41 18.61
CA HIS A 310 1.09 2.55 18.17
C HIS A 310 2.36 3.38 18.05
N ILE A 311 3.46 2.87 18.61
CA ILE A 311 4.75 3.54 18.55
C ILE A 311 5.50 3.03 17.33
N HIS A 312 5.61 3.87 16.31
CA HIS A 312 6.43 3.60 15.13
C HIS A 312 7.75 4.37 15.23
N TYR A 313 8.87 3.64 15.19
CA TYR A 313 10.23 4.18 15.25
C TYR A 313 11.04 3.61 14.07
N THR A 314 11.96 4.39 13.50
CA THR A 314 12.71 3.98 12.31
C THR A 314 14.22 4.20 12.45
N ASN A 315 15.02 3.44 11.67
CA ASN A 315 16.49 3.53 11.66
C ASN A 315 17.03 4.95 11.38
N LYS A 316 16.24 5.84 10.79
CA LYS A 316 16.65 7.22 10.47
C LYS A 316 16.67 8.15 11.69
N ASP A 317 16.12 7.68 12.81
CA ASP A 317 15.96 8.46 14.04
C ASP A 317 17.14 8.26 15.04
N ILE A 318 18.15 7.45 14.72
CA ILE A 318 19.26 7.06 15.64
C ILE A 318 20.52 7.94 15.50
N ASP A 319 20.72 8.68 14.40
CA ASP A 319 21.94 9.47 14.13
C ASP A 319 21.82 10.98 14.48
N GLY A 320 20.89 11.37 15.36
CA GLY A 320 20.69 12.75 15.80
C GLY A 320 20.68 12.89 17.33
N GLU A 321 21.36 13.92 17.86
CA GLU A 321 21.50 14.19 19.30
C GLU A 321 20.16 14.13 20.07
N LEU A 322 20.19 13.40 21.18
CA LEU A 322 19.07 13.01 22.04
C LEU A 322 18.41 14.17 22.81
N SER A 323 17.08 14.22 22.72
CA SER A 323 16.15 14.56 23.81
C SER A 323 14.72 14.16 23.41
N PRO A 324 13.89 13.48 24.23
CA PRO A 324 14.14 12.56 25.33
C PRO A 324 13.59 11.16 24.96
N ARG A 325 13.88 10.68 23.75
CA ARG A 325 13.40 9.39 23.22
C ARG A 325 14.61 8.51 22.92
N GLU A 326 14.73 7.39 23.61
CA GLU A 326 15.82 6.45 23.38
C GLU A 326 15.27 5.20 22.70
N GLY A 327 15.94 4.78 21.62
CA GLY A 327 15.53 3.63 20.84
C GLY A 327 16.71 2.80 20.36
N ILE A 328 16.41 1.59 19.93
CA ILE A 328 17.36 0.63 19.35
C ILE A 328 16.73 0.05 18.09
N CYS A 329 17.57 -0.30 17.12
CA CYS A 329 17.16 -1.10 15.98
C CYS A 329 17.77 -2.48 16.09
N ILE A 330 16.91 -3.49 16.04
CA ILE A 330 17.33 -4.89 16.02
C ILE A 330 17.60 -5.32 14.57
N THR A 331 18.30 -6.43 14.42
CA THR A 331 18.84 -6.84 13.11
C THR A 331 17.81 -7.33 12.09
N THR A 332 16.57 -7.55 12.52
CA THR A 332 15.43 -7.76 11.63
C THR A 332 15.03 -6.48 10.88
N GLY A 333 15.66 -5.33 11.19
CA GLY A 333 15.41 -4.03 10.59
C GLY A 333 14.32 -3.22 11.29
N GLN A 334 13.69 -3.80 12.33
CA GLN A 334 12.73 -3.12 13.18
C GLN A 334 13.45 -2.25 14.20
N CYS A 335 12.85 -1.10 14.47
CA CYS A 335 13.36 -0.12 15.41
C CYS A 335 12.29 0.17 16.44
N TYR A 336 12.71 0.22 17.70
CA TYR A 336 11.81 0.42 18.83
C TYR A 336 12.33 1.53 19.73
N LEU A 337 11.41 2.30 20.30
CA LEU A 337 11.73 3.13 21.45
C LEU A 337 11.68 2.26 22.69
N TYR A 338 12.75 2.21 23.46
CA TYR A 338 12.75 1.61 24.79
C TYR A 338 12.53 2.64 25.89
N ASN A 339 12.63 3.94 25.60
CA ASN A 339 12.17 5.03 26.46
C ASN A 339 11.28 6.00 25.66
N HIS A 340 10.09 6.28 26.18
CA HIS A 340 9.10 7.12 25.51
C HIS A 340 8.30 7.98 26.49
N TYR A 341 8.01 9.22 26.08
CA TYR A 341 7.09 10.12 26.80
C TYR A 341 5.72 10.08 26.14
N VAL A 342 4.68 9.81 26.93
CA VAL A 342 3.31 9.80 26.42
C VAL A 342 2.78 11.23 26.37
N TYR A 343 2.64 11.78 25.16
CA TYR A 343 2.08 13.11 24.96
C TYR A 343 0.55 13.05 24.82
N PHE A 344 -0.16 13.93 25.53
CA PHE A 344 -1.60 14.06 25.43
C PHE A 344 -2.03 14.81 24.17
N ASP A 345 -2.81 14.14 23.32
CA ASP A 345 -3.58 14.82 22.29
C ASP A 345 -4.93 15.28 22.90
N ASN A 346 -5.16 16.59 22.90
CA ASN A 346 -6.41 17.18 23.38
C ASN A 346 -7.65 16.65 22.63
N CYS A 347 -7.50 16.06 21.44
CA CYS A 347 -8.58 15.38 20.72
C CYS A 347 -9.05 14.09 21.43
N TRP A 348 -8.23 13.48 22.29
CA TRP A 348 -8.58 12.28 23.05
C TRP A 348 -9.65 12.57 24.10
N LEU A 349 -9.72 13.78 24.63
CA LEU A 349 -10.74 14.22 25.60
C LEU A 349 -11.98 14.86 24.95
N ALA A 350 -11.98 15.03 23.63
CA ALA A 350 -13.13 15.58 22.92
C ALA A 350 -14.33 14.64 22.98
N VAL A 351 -15.43 15.09 23.59
CA VAL A 351 -16.72 14.38 23.65
C VAL A 351 -17.90 15.22 23.16
N PRO A 352 -18.96 14.56 22.67
CA PRO A 352 -20.21 15.24 22.36
C PRO A 352 -20.72 16.01 23.58
N LYS A 353 -21.25 17.21 23.34
CA LYS A 353 -21.65 18.12 24.40
C LYS A 353 -22.67 17.54 25.41
N SER A 354 -23.52 16.64 24.96
CA SER A 354 -24.54 15.97 25.78
C SER A 354 -23.98 14.97 26.81
N LYS A 355 -22.67 14.65 26.74
CA LYS A 355 -21.97 13.75 27.67
C LYS A 355 -20.90 14.47 28.52
N LEU A 356 -20.83 15.79 28.44
CA LEU A 356 -19.98 16.61 29.30
C LEU A 356 -20.64 16.76 30.67
N ASN A 357 -20.23 15.94 31.62
CA ASN A 357 -20.52 16.12 33.05
C ASN A 357 -19.28 16.72 33.74
N ASN A 358 -19.48 17.46 34.84
CA ASN A 358 -18.40 17.89 35.76
C ASN A 358 -17.92 16.71 36.62
N GLN A 359 -17.56 15.60 35.98
CA GLN A 359 -17.08 14.41 36.64
C GLN A 359 -15.57 14.34 36.52
N VAL A 360 -14.91 13.94 37.59
CA VAL A 360 -13.49 13.71 37.57
C VAL A 360 -13.26 12.43 36.76
N ILE A 361 -12.37 12.52 35.78
CA ILE A 361 -11.95 11.37 34.99
C ILE A 361 -10.52 11.02 35.37
N ARG A 362 -10.29 9.75 35.65
CA ARG A 362 -8.95 9.18 35.81
C ARG A 362 -8.51 8.56 34.50
N LEU A 363 -7.24 8.76 34.14
CA LEU A 363 -6.65 8.10 32.98
C LEU A 363 -6.04 6.79 33.43
N GLU A 364 -6.41 5.70 32.79
CA GLU A 364 -5.71 4.43 32.88
C GLU A 364 -4.92 4.19 31.58
N LEU A 365 -3.66 3.81 31.72
CA LEU A 365 -2.76 3.51 30.62
C LEU A 365 -2.32 2.06 30.73
N ASP A 366 -2.45 1.30 29.65
CA ASP A 366 -1.85 -0.02 29.49
C ASP A 366 -0.74 0.09 28.44
N VAL A 367 0.51 -0.06 28.87
CA VAL A 367 1.68 0.01 28.00
C VAL A 367 2.08 -1.41 27.63
N TYR A 368 2.24 -1.70 26.33
CA TYR A 368 2.62 -3.02 25.83
C TYR A 368 3.99 -2.95 25.16
N ASN A 369 4.86 -3.94 25.43
CA ASN A 369 6.08 -4.16 24.67
C ASN A 369 5.83 -5.03 23.42
N GLN A 370 6.87 -5.34 22.65
CA GLN A 370 6.72 -6.18 21.45
C GLN A 370 6.38 -7.66 21.77
N ALA A 371 6.69 -8.12 22.98
CA ALA A 371 6.28 -9.42 23.51
C ALA A 371 4.84 -9.47 24.03
N ILE A 372 4.05 -8.40 23.83
CA ILE A 372 2.64 -8.28 24.28
C ILE A 372 2.48 -8.29 25.81
N LEU A 373 3.58 -8.23 26.56
CA LEU A 373 3.54 -8.02 27.99
C LEU A 373 3.19 -6.57 28.28
N SER A 374 2.39 -6.36 29.33
CA SER A 374 1.89 -5.05 29.67
C SER A 374 2.01 -4.68 31.13
N THR A 375 2.01 -3.37 31.37
CA THR A 375 1.90 -2.75 32.69
C THR A 375 0.84 -1.67 32.63
N SER A 376 0.02 -1.61 33.67
CA SER A 376 -1.06 -0.64 33.80
C SER A 376 -0.74 0.41 34.87
N THR A 377 -1.10 1.67 34.64
CA THR A 377 -1.15 2.71 35.70
C THR A 377 -2.42 3.51 35.60
N THR A 378 -2.77 4.18 36.71
CA THR A 378 -3.82 5.19 36.79
C THR A 378 -3.22 6.54 37.17
N LEU A 379 -3.66 7.62 36.53
CA LEU A 379 -3.30 9.00 36.81
C LEU A 379 -4.57 9.81 37.14
N THR A 380 -4.52 10.57 38.23
CA THR A 380 -5.68 11.27 38.83
C THR A 380 -5.51 12.79 38.93
N GLU A 381 -4.30 13.34 38.77
CA GLU A 381 -4.03 14.78 38.86
C GLU A 381 -3.44 15.29 37.54
N PHE A 382 -4.17 16.19 36.86
CA PHE A 382 -3.69 16.93 35.69
C PHE A 382 -3.49 18.39 36.11
N ASP A 383 -2.32 18.71 36.66
CA ASP A 383 -1.96 20.05 37.10
C ASP A 383 -1.22 20.77 35.95
N ASP A 384 -1.95 21.16 34.90
CA ASP A 384 -1.50 22.15 33.93
C ASP A 384 -2.69 22.61 33.06
N ASP A 385 -2.75 23.92 32.83
CA ASP A 385 -3.81 24.65 32.12
C ASP A 385 -4.16 24.07 30.73
N ILE A 386 -5.02 23.05 30.69
CA ILE A 386 -5.69 22.59 29.48
C ILE A 386 -6.70 23.67 29.07
N TYR A 387 -6.38 24.45 28.04
CA TYR A 387 -7.36 25.29 27.36
C TYR A 387 -8.46 24.42 26.73
N MET A 388 -9.50 24.14 27.51
CA MET A 388 -10.76 23.57 27.06
C MET A 388 -11.43 24.52 26.07
N TYR A 389 -11.37 24.21 24.78
CA TYR A 389 -12.27 24.80 23.78
C TYR A 389 -13.69 24.29 24.02
N GLY A 390 -14.35 24.78 25.05
CA GLY A 390 -15.78 24.58 25.25
C GLY A 390 -16.57 25.53 24.36
N GLN A 391 -17.53 25.04 23.57
CA GLN A 391 -18.67 25.87 23.14
C GLN A 391 -19.91 25.13 22.61
N MET A 392 -21.06 25.72 22.98
CA MET A 392 -22.42 25.70 22.37
C MET A 392 -23.38 24.51 22.62
N ASP A 393 -24.34 24.75 23.52
CA ASP A 393 -25.48 23.91 23.92
C ASP A 393 -26.67 24.45 23.14
N MET A 394 -27.41 23.59 22.46
CA MET A 394 -28.63 23.98 21.75
C MET A 394 -29.90 23.34 22.35
N GLN A 395 -29.83 22.78 23.56
CA GLN A 395 -30.99 22.16 24.21
C GLN A 395 -31.34 22.78 25.58
N GLY A 396 -30.42 23.51 26.22
CA GLY A 396 -30.75 24.46 27.30
C GLY A 396 -30.89 25.90 26.77
N LYS A 397 -31.86 26.67 27.27
CA LYS A 397 -31.97 28.12 27.01
C LYS A 397 -30.74 28.83 27.61
N GLN A 398 -29.67 28.94 26.82
CA GLN A 398 -28.42 29.60 27.21
C GLN A 398 -28.60 31.13 27.15
N SER A 399 -28.10 31.85 28.16
CA SER A 399 -28.21 33.32 28.27
C SER A 399 -27.52 34.12 27.15
N TRP A 400 -26.74 33.46 26.30
CA TRP A 400 -26.03 34.06 25.15
C TRP A 400 -26.64 33.67 23.78
N LEU A 401 -27.71 32.86 23.74
CA LEU A 401 -28.41 32.48 22.51
C LEU A 401 -29.55 33.48 22.24
N LEU A 402 -29.41 34.24 21.16
CA LEU A 402 -30.32 35.33 20.78
C LEU A 402 -31.43 34.80 19.87
N GLN A 403 -32.70 35.18 20.10
CA GLN A 403 -33.79 34.77 19.20
C GLN A 403 -33.73 35.53 17.87
N ASN A 404 -34.19 34.88 16.80
CA ASN A 404 -34.17 35.46 15.45
C ASN A 404 -34.99 36.76 15.36
N ASP A 405 -36.03 36.89 16.19
CA ASP A 405 -36.90 38.06 16.26
C ASP A 405 -36.27 39.23 17.07
N ASP A 406 -35.24 38.96 17.88
CA ASP A 406 -34.51 39.95 18.69
C ASP A 406 -33.28 40.51 17.96
N ILE A 407 -32.98 40.03 16.74
CA ILE A 407 -31.79 40.39 15.96
C ILE A 407 -32.18 40.95 14.60
N VAL A 408 -31.74 42.17 14.31
CA VAL A 408 -31.87 42.79 12.98
C VAL A 408 -30.52 42.72 12.27
N LEU A 409 -30.42 41.91 11.21
CA LEU A 409 -29.21 41.81 10.38
C LEU A 409 -29.01 43.09 9.58
N GLU A 410 -27.83 43.71 9.69
CA GLU A 410 -27.56 45.01 9.07
C GLU A 410 -26.61 44.90 7.88
N GLN A 411 -25.50 44.21 8.05
CA GLN A 411 -24.45 44.16 7.03
C GLN A 411 -23.80 42.78 6.98
N LEU A 412 -23.69 42.18 5.80
CA LEU A 412 -22.91 40.97 5.61
C LEU A 412 -21.41 41.30 5.69
N LEU A 413 -20.71 40.72 6.66
CA LEU A 413 -19.27 40.95 6.87
C LEU A 413 -18.41 39.96 6.08
N THR A 414 -18.73 38.67 6.13
CA THR A 414 -18.00 37.66 5.36
C THR A 414 -18.84 36.40 5.14
N SER A 415 -18.50 35.65 4.09
CA SER A 415 -19.29 34.53 3.59
C SER A 415 -18.42 33.28 3.51
N GLY A 416 -18.74 32.25 4.31
CA GLY A 416 -17.94 31.04 4.52
C GLY A 416 -18.61 29.74 4.04
N ARG A 417 -17.88 28.61 4.22
CA ARG A 417 -18.14 27.24 3.74
C ARG A 417 -19.52 26.67 4.11
N PHE A 418 -20.01 27.00 5.31
CA PHE A 418 -21.30 26.54 5.84
C PHE A 418 -22.00 27.65 6.60
N ALA A 419 -21.57 28.91 6.45
CA ALA A 419 -22.19 30.01 7.15
C ALA A 419 -21.96 31.37 6.48
N ASP A 420 -22.86 32.32 6.69
CA ASP A 420 -22.63 33.75 6.50
C ASP A 420 -22.40 34.42 7.86
N ILE A 421 -21.54 35.43 7.90
CA ILE A 421 -21.25 36.21 9.11
C ILE A 421 -21.72 37.63 8.85
N TYR A 422 -22.60 38.13 9.69
CA TYR A 422 -23.19 39.47 9.59
C TYR A 422 -22.71 40.37 10.74
N MET A 423 -22.92 41.67 10.59
CA MET A 423 -23.06 42.65 11.65
C MET A 423 -24.56 42.85 11.85
N ALA A 424 -25.01 42.81 13.09
CA ALA A 424 -26.43 42.86 13.43
C ALA A 424 -26.67 43.67 14.70
N ARG A 425 -27.86 44.25 14.84
CA ARG A 425 -28.34 44.88 16.07
C ARG A 425 -29.19 43.88 16.85
N TYR A 426 -28.78 43.61 18.08
CA TYR A 426 -29.51 42.80 19.04
C TYR A 426 -30.24 43.69 20.03
N ILE A 427 -31.53 43.45 20.24
CA ILE A 427 -32.35 44.14 21.24
C ILE A 427 -32.38 43.25 22.50
N THR A 428 -31.80 43.74 23.60
CA THR A 428 -31.80 42.99 24.87
C THR A 428 -33.21 42.93 25.47
N SER A 429 -33.45 42.01 26.39
CA SER A 429 -34.71 41.88 27.14
C SER A 429 -35.12 43.14 27.92
N GLU A 430 -34.21 44.10 28.10
CA GLU A 430 -34.44 45.40 28.74
C GLU A 430 -34.71 46.53 27.72
N GLY A 431 -34.80 46.23 26.42
CA GLY A 431 -35.08 47.20 25.35
C GLY A 431 -33.88 48.01 24.87
N LYS A 432 -32.66 47.69 25.32
CA LYS A 432 -31.42 48.33 24.84
C LYS A 432 -30.88 47.64 23.60
N THR A 433 -30.44 48.42 22.61
CA THR A 433 -29.89 47.87 21.36
C THR A 433 -28.36 47.84 21.39
N THR A 434 -27.78 46.67 21.09
CA THR A 434 -26.32 46.43 21.05
C THR A 434 -25.90 45.83 19.71
N LEU A 435 -24.72 46.20 19.20
CA LEU A 435 -24.14 45.63 17.97
C LEU A 435 -23.45 44.28 18.24
N VAL A 436 -23.77 43.28 17.43
CA VAL A 436 -23.28 41.89 17.53
C VAL A 436 -22.86 41.35 16.16
N ILE A 437 -22.09 40.26 16.16
CA ILE A 437 -21.63 39.57 14.94
C ILE A 437 -22.22 38.14 14.92
N PRO A 438 -23.39 37.91 14.29
CA PRO A 438 -23.97 36.58 14.21
C PRO A 438 -23.42 35.77 13.01
N LYS A 439 -23.43 34.45 13.17
CA LYS A 439 -23.06 33.46 12.15
C LYS A 439 -24.29 32.63 11.79
N THR A 440 -24.78 32.72 10.55
CA THR A 440 -25.94 31.95 10.06
C THR A 440 -25.46 30.73 9.30
N LEU A 441 -25.92 29.52 9.61
CA LEU A 441 -25.52 28.31 8.88
C LEU A 441 -26.20 28.25 7.49
N LYS A 442 -25.46 27.82 6.47
CA LYS A 442 -25.95 27.60 5.10
C LYS A 442 -26.22 26.10 4.90
N GLY A 443 -27.38 25.62 5.32
CA GLY A 443 -27.77 24.22 5.16
C GLY A 443 -28.84 24.04 4.09
N LEU A 444 -28.76 22.98 3.29
CA LEU A 444 -29.87 22.42 2.49
C LEU A 444 -30.96 21.80 3.39
N ASN A 445 -31.07 22.22 4.65
CA ASN A 445 -31.84 21.60 5.73
C ASN A 445 -31.60 20.08 5.84
N LEU A 446 -30.35 19.63 5.62
CA LEU A 446 -30.02 18.20 5.57
C LEU A 446 -30.24 17.51 6.92
N GLU A 447 -29.81 18.14 8.02
CA GLU A 447 -30.01 17.60 9.37
C GLU A 447 -31.49 17.51 9.71
N GLU A 448 -32.25 18.59 9.48
CA GLU A 448 -33.70 18.62 9.66
C GLU A 448 -34.43 17.57 8.80
N ASN A 449 -33.98 17.37 7.55
CA ASN A 449 -34.57 16.39 6.64
C ASN A 449 -34.26 14.96 7.07
N ILE A 450 -33.02 14.65 7.46
CA ILE A 450 -32.66 13.32 7.99
C ILE A 450 -33.45 13.05 9.26
N GLN A 451 -33.56 14.04 10.15
CA GLN A 451 -34.33 13.90 11.38
C GLN A 451 -35.81 13.62 11.09
N ALA A 452 -36.43 14.39 10.18
CA ALA A 452 -37.81 14.17 9.76
C ALA A 452 -38.01 12.76 9.16
N ARG A 453 -37.07 12.28 8.33
CA ARG A 453 -37.14 10.92 7.74
C ARG A 453 -36.96 9.82 8.78
N VAL A 454 -36.12 10.04 9.78
CA VAL A 454 -35.95 9.12 10.91
C VAL A 454 -37.27 9.04 11.69
N THR A 455 -37.90 10.16 11.99
CA THR A 455 -39.22 10.20 12.64
C THR A 455 -40.31 9.53 11.78
N ASP A 456 -40.37 9.84 10.48
CA ASP A 456 -41.33 9.24 9.52
C ASP A 456 -41.19 7.71 9.43
N SER A 457 -39.98 7.18 9.69
CA SER A 457 -39.71 5.74 9.67
C SER A 457 -40.20 4.98 10.92
N GLY A 458 -40.82 5.68 11.87
CA GLY A 458 -41.32 5.11 13.12
C GLY A 458 -40.28 5.01 14.24
N ILE A 459 -39.11 5.64 14.07
CA ILE A 459 -38.08 5.70 15.11
C ILE A 459 -38.47 6.80 16.11
N ALA A 460 -38.64 6.42 17.37
CA ALA A 460 -39.03 7.34 18.44
C ALA A 460 -37.93 8.36 18.76
N GLU A 461 -38.32 9.61 19.01
CA GLU A 461 -37.45 10.67 19.54
C GLU A 461 -36.84 10.22 20.88
N GLY A 462 -35.53 10.44 21.05
CA GLY A 462 -34.78 10.00 22.24
C GLY A 462 -34.29 8.55 22.23
N SER A 463 -34.53 7.79 21.15
CA SER A 463 -33.94 6.46 20.97
C SER A 463 -32.46 6.54 20.54
N LYS A 464 -31.67 5.50 20.84
CA LYS A 464 -30.28 5.38 20.37
C LYS A 464 -30.16 5.49 18.84
N LEU A 465 -31.19 5.12 18.09
CA LEU A 465 -31.23 5.24 16.62
C LEU A 465 -31.50 6.69 16.17
N TYR A 466 -32.36 7.41 16.89
CA TYR A 466 -32.63 8.83 16.65
C TYR A 466 -31.35 9.68 16.80
N ASP A 467 -30.51 9.35 17.79
CA ASP A 467 -29.22 10.03 18.03
C ASP A 467 -28.17 9.80 16.92
N LEU A 468 -28.36 8.80 16.06
CA LEU A 468 -27.47 8.56 14.92
C LEU A 468 -27.70 9.52 13.76
N ALA A 469 -28.86 10.17 13.68
CA ALA A 469 -29.27 11.06 12.59
C ALA A 469 -28.26 12.22 12.35
N GLY A 470 -27.81 12.87 13.42
CA GLY A 470 -26.82 13.95 13.32
C GLY A 470 -25.45 13.48 12.81
N ARG A 471 -25.01 12.28 13.22
CA ARG A 471 -23.77 11.67 12.70
C ARG A 471 -23.90 11.21 11.25
N MET A 472 -25.07 10.72 10.86
CA MET A 472 -25.39 10.35 9.48
C MET A 472 -25.25 11.57 8.55
N ALA A 473 -25.76 12.74 8.94
CA ALA A 473 -25.59 13.98 8.16
C ALA A 473 -24.11 14.34 7.95
N GLN A 474 -23.29 14.22 8.99
CA GLN A 474 -21.84 14.50 8.92
C GLN A 474 -21.11 13.54 7.98
N PHE A 475 -21.38 12.23 8.06
CA PHE A 475 -20.77 11.23 7.18
C PHE A 475 -21.22 11.40 5.72
N MET A 476 -22.50 11.71 5.49
CA MET A 476 -23.03 11.99 4.15
C MET A 476 -22.34 13.20 3.51
N LEU A 477 -22.08 14.26 4.29
CA LEU A 477 -21.34 15.44 3.82
C LEU A 477 -19.85 15.16 3.59
N ALA A 478 -19.25 14.24 4.34
CA ALA A 478 -17.85 13.82 4.18
C ALA A 478 -17.60 12.90 2.98
N SER A 479 -18.67 12.37 2.35
CA SER A 479 -18.58 11.48 1.17
C SER A 479 -17.96 12.13 -0.07
N LYS A 480 -17.84 13.46 -0.11
CA LYS A 480 -17.25 14.24 -1.20
C LYS A 480 -16.22 15.23 -0.67
N SER A 481 -15.23 15.55 -1.50
CA SER A 481 -14.23 16.58 -1.16
C SER A 481 -14.88 17.95 -0.98
N ASP A 482 -14.35 18.77 -0.08
CA ASP A 482 -14.83 20.12 0.21
C ASP A 482 -15.07 20.98 -1.03
N ASN A 483 -14.15 20.92 -2.00
CA ASN A 483 -14.25 21.69 -3.23
C ASN A 483 -15.39 21.18 -4.12
N THR A 484 -15.59 19.86 -4.18
CA THR A 484 -16.73 19.26 -4.89
C THR A 484 -18.04 19.68 -4.25
N SER A 485 -18.16 19.59 -2.91
CA SER A 485 -19.37 19.98 -2.18
C SER A 485 -19.69 21.47 -2.34
N LYS A 486 -18.68 22.36 -2.30
CA LYS A 486 -18.85 23.79 -2.58
C LYS A 486 -19.33 24.06 -4.01
N SER A 487 -18.73 23.41 -5.00
CA SER A 487 -19.15 23.55 -6.40
C SER A 487 -20.58 23.07 -6.60
N TYR A 488 -20.95 21.93 -6.02
CA TYR A 488 -22.31 21.40 -6.10
C TYR A 488 -23.32 22.27 -5.36
N PHE A 489 -22.99 22.75 -4.16
CA PHE A 489 -23.86 23.66 -3.42
C PHE A 489 -24.11 24.97 -4.20
N ASN A 490 -23.07 25.57 -4.77
CA ASN A 490 -23.22 26.78 -5.58
C ASN A 490 -23.99 26.53 -6.89
N GLY A 491 -23.79 25.37 -7.52
CA GLY A 491 -24.56 24.96 -8.70
C GLY A 491 -26.03 24.74 -8.35
N PHE A 492 -26.32 24.11 -7.21
CA PHE A 492 -27.66 23.88 -6.72
C PHE A 492 -28.37 25.18 -6.34
N ARG A 493 -27.69 26.13 -5.67
CA ARG A 493 -28.25 27.45 -5.35
C ARG A 493 -28.72 28.20 -6.61
N ARG A 494 -28.00 28.08 -7.72
CA ARG A 494 -28.42 28.69 -8.99
C ARG A 494 -29.69 28.06 -9.54
N TRP A 495 -29.82 26.74 -9.41
CA TRP A 495 -31.04 26.02 -9.73
C TRP A 495 -32.20 26.44 -8.80
N GLU A 496 -31.96 26.47 -7.50
CA GLU A 496 -32.93 26.86 -6.48
C GLU A 496 -33.49 28.26 -6.73
N ASN A 497 -32.61 29.23 -7.01
CA ASN A 497 -33.03 30.58 -7.37
C ASN A 497 -33.87 30.61 -8.65
N PHE A 498 -33.49 29.82 -9.67
CA PHE A 498 -34.23 29.75 -10.94
C PHE A 498 -35.63 29.19 -10.74
N ILE A 499 -35.75 28.08 -10.01
CA ILE A 499 -37.03 27.37 -9.85
C ILE A 499 -37.97 28.06 -8.86
N HIS A 500 -37.43 28.65 -7.78
CA HIS A 500 -38.20 29.47 -6.85
C HIS A 500 -38.75 30.73 -7.51
N ALA A 501 -38.02 31.33 -8.47
CA ALA A 501 -38.53 32.46 -9.24
C ALA A 501 -39.75 32.10 -10.11
N GLN A 502 -40.00 30.81 -10.36
CA GLN A 502 -41.19 30.30 -11.04
C GLN A 502 -42.28 29.80 -10.08
N GLY A 503 -42.13 30.05 -8.77
CA GLY A 503 -43.06 29.60 -7.73
C GLY A 503 -43.08 28.08 -7.53
N GLN A 504 -42.03 27.37 -7.93
CA GLN A 504 -41.91 25.91 -7.84
C GLN A 504 -40.89 25.52 -6.76
N GLU A 505 -41.07 24.37 -6.13
CA GLU A 505 -40.12 23.83 -5.14
C GLU A 505 -38.83 23.30 -5.79
N SER A 506 -37.71 23.41 -5.07
CA SER A 506 -36.40 22.96 -5.56
C SER A 506 -36.14 21.46 -5.34
N ILE A 507 -36.72 20.86 -4.29
CA ILE A 507 -36.66 19.42 -3.95
C ILE A 507 -37.93 19.03 -3.16
N PRO A 508 -38.67 17.99 -3.57
CA PRO A 508 -38.51 17.22 -4.80
C PRO A 508 -38.99 18.01 -6.02
N VAL A 509 -38.38 17.82 -7.19
CA VAL A 509 -38.82 18.50 -8.42
C VAL A 509 -39.22 17.51 -9.52
N HIS A 510 -40.21 17.90 -10.32
CA HIS A 510 -40.55 17.19 -11.55
C HIS A 510 -39.40 17.30 -12.58
N PRO A 511 -38.96 16.21 -13.24
CA PRO A 511 -37.82 16.23 -14.16
C PRO A 511 -37.92 17.23 -15.32
N VAL A 512 -39.14 17.58 -15.75
CA VAL A 512 -39.37 18.57 -16.80
C VAL A 512 -38.85 19.96 -16.39
N HIS A 513 -38.94 20.35 -15.12
CA HIS A 513 -38.41 21.64 -14.68
C HIS A 513 -36.88 21.69 -14.76
N VAL A 514 -36.21 20.57 -14.47
CA VAL A 514 -34.75 20.45 -14.65
C VAL A 514 -34.38 20.53 -16.13
N ALA A 515 -35.16 19.89 -17.01
CA ALA A 515 -34.97 20.01 -18.46
C ALA A 515 -35.12 21.47 -18.94
N LEU A 516 -36.16 22.18 -18.50
CA LEU A 516 -36.36 23.60 -18.81
C LEU A 516 -35.21 24.48 -18.31
N TYR A 517 -34.65 24.20 -17.13
CA TYR A 517 -33.49 24.91 -16.64
C TYR A 517 -32.24 24.66 -17.49
N ILE A 518 -32.02 23.43 -17.95
CA ILE A 518 -30.91 23.13 -18.85
C ILE A 518 -31.10 23.87 -20.19
N THR A 519 -32.31 23.90 -20.73
CA THR A 519 -32.62 24.69 -21.93
C THR A 519 -32.32 26.18 -21.70
N HIS A 520 -32.76 26.75 -20.57
CA HIS A 520 -32.44 28.14 -20.21
C HIS A 520 -30.93 28.40 -20.13
N LEU A 521 -30.15 27.47 -19.58
CA LEU A 521 -28.69 27.57 -19.55
C LEU A 521 -28.09 27.55 -20.97
N LEU A 522 -28.61 26.70 -21.85
CA LEU A 522 -28.17 26.62 -23.25
C LEU A 522 -28.48 27.91 -24.01
N ASP A 523 -29.71 28.43 -23.91
CA ASP A 523 -30.13 29.69 -24.52
C ASP A 523 -29.29 30.88 -24.02
N SER A 524 -28.85 30.80 -22.76
CA SER A 524 -27.96 31.80 -22.14
C SER A 524 -26.48 31.65 -22.52
N GLY A 525 -26.14 30.72 -23.43
CA GLY A 525 -24.78 30.47 -23.89
C GLY A 525 -23.88 29.79 -22.84
N ALA A 526 -24.44 29.07 -21.87
CA ALA A 526 -23.65 28.39 -20.86
C ALA A 526 -22.78 27.28 -21.46
N THR A 527 -21.56 27.14 -20.94
CA THR A 527 -20.67 26.04 -21.38
C THR A 527 -21.22 24.68 -20.94
N TYR A 528 -20.84 23.61 -21.65
CA TYR A 528 -21.13 22.24 -21.22
C TYR A 528 -20.71 21.97 -19.76
N SER A 529 -19.59 22.55 -19.31
CA SER A 529 -19.13 22.35 -17.92
C SER A 529 -20.12 22.97 -16.91
N SER A 530 -20.75 24.09 -17.25
CA SER A 530 -21.76 24.76 -16.43
C SER A 530 -23.05 23.93 -16.38
N VAL A 531 -23.51 23.43 -17.52
CA VAL A 531 -24.69 22.55 -17.62
C VAL A 531 -24.45 21.26 -16.82
N ASN A 532 -23.29 20.64 -17.01
CA ASN A 532 -22.91 19.41 -16.33
C ASN A 532 -22.82 19.62 -14.80
N LEU A 533 -22.28 20.76 -14.37
CA LEU A 533 -22.27 21.14 -12.95
C LEU A 533 -23.70 21.27 -12.40
N ALA A 534 -24.62 21.93 -13.12
CA ALA A 534 -26.02 22.05 -12.71
C ALA A 534 -26.66 20.67 -12.51
N VAL A 535 -26.53 19.77 -13.49
CA VAL A 535 -27.05 18.39 -13.42
C VAL A 535 -26.51 17.67 -12.18
N TYR A 536 -25.19 17.63 -11.98
CA TYR A 536 -24.60 16.96 -10.82
C TYR A 536 -25.00 17.60 -9.48
N SER A 537 -25.19 18.91 -9.46
CA SER A 537 -25.59 19.63 -8.25
C SER A 537 -27.02 19.29 -7.85
N ILE A 538 -27.93 19.22 -8.81
CA ILE A 538 -29.33 18.84 -8.62
C ILE A 538 -29.42 17.38 -8.16
N LYS A 539 -28.72 16.47 -8.84
CA LYS A 539 -28.59 15.06 -8.45
C LYS A 539 -28.06 14.93 -7.01
N TRP A 540 -26.97 15.63 -6.70
CA TRP A 540 -26.35 15.58 -5.38
C TRP A 540 -27.30 16.04 -4.28
N ALA A 541 -28.02 17.16 -4.48
CA ALA A 541 -28.94 17.69 -3.49
C ALA A 541 -30.18 16.79 -3.30
N HIS A 542 -30.73 16.21 -4.37
CA HIS A 542 -31.82 15.23 -4.28
C HIS A 542 -31.40 13.98 -3.53
N ASN A 543 -30.22 13.43 -3.84
CA ASN A 543 -29.68 12.25 -3.14
C ASN A 543 -29.46 12.53 -1.65
N LEU A 544 -28.97 13.73 -1.29
CA LEU A 544 -28.79 14.11 0.11
C LEU A 544 -30.13 14.17 0.88
N ARG A 545 -31.23 14.56 0.25
CA ARG A 545 -32.57 14.57 0.85
C ARG A 545 -33.34 13.24 0.69
N GLY A 546 -32.69 12.19 0.17
CA GLY A 546 -33.33 10.91 -0.10
C GLY A 546 -34.46 10.98 -1.13
N ALA A 547 -34.48 12.00 -1.99
CA ALA A 547 -35.48 12.19 -3.04
C ALA A 547 -35.07 11.48 -4.34
N THR A 548 -36.04 11.12 -5.17
CA THR A 548 -35.80 10.53 -6.50
C THR A 548 -34.95 11.47 -7.35
N ASP A 549 -33.93 10.94 -8.02
CA ASP A 549 -33.04 11.71 -8.89
C ASP A 549 -33.76 12.15 -10.18
N PRO A 550 -34.06 13.46 -10.36
CA PRO A 550 -34.77 13.94 -11.54
C PRO A 550 -33.88 13.93 -12.79
N THR A 551 -32.56 13.78 -12.62
CA THR A 551 -31.59 13.83 -13.73
C THR A 551 -31.49 12.54 -14.53
N GLU A 552 -32.07 11.44 -14.01
CA GLU A 552 -32.11 10.17 -14.72
C GLU A 552 -33.13 10.16 -15.88
N ASN A 553 -34.03 11.15 -15.91
CA ASN A 553 -35.04 11.31 -16.96
C ASN A 553 -34.42 11.57 -18.34
N ALA A 554 -35.05 11.01 -19.39
CA ALA A 554 -34.57 11.08 -20.76
C ALA A 554 -34.44 12.52 -21.30
N PHE A 555 -35.33 13.46 -20.91
CA PHE A 555 -35.23 14.85 -21.34
C PHE A 555 -33.96 15.52 -20.82
N VAL A 556 -33.64 15.31 -19.54
CA VAL A 556 -32.43 15.86 -18.91
C VAL A 556 -31.17 15.27 -19.55
N LYS A 557 -31.11 13.95 -19.74
CA LYS A 557 -29.97 13.27 -20.39
C LYS A 557 -29.77 13.72 -21.84
N ASN A 558 -30.84 13.80 -22.62
CA ASN A 558 -30.75 14.22 -24.02
C ASN A 558 -30.31 15.69 -24.15
N LEU A 559 -30.81 16.59 -23.31
CA LEU A 559 -30.37 17.99 -23.30
C LEU A 559 -28.92 18.15 -22.84
N GLN A 560 -28.48 17.37 -21.85
CA GLN A 560 -27.08 17.34 -21.42
C GLN A 560 -26.15 16.85 -22.55
N GLU A 561 -26.57 15.86 -23.33
CA GLU A 561 -25.82 15.42 -24.52
C GLU A 561 -25.90 16.44 -25.67
N SER A 562 -27.01 17.18 -25.84
CA SER A 562 -27.07 18.32 -26.77
C SER A 562 -26.04 19.39 -26.39
N ALA A 563 -26.00 19.77 -25.11
CA ALA A 563 -25.03 20.71 -24.56
C ALA A 563 -23.57 20.28 -24.84
N LYS A 564 -23.31 18.98 -24.80
CA LYS A 564 -21.99 18.39 -25.06
C LYS A 564 -21.62 18.43 -26.54
N ARG A 565 -22.58 18.21 -27.44
CA ARG A 565 -22.38 18.24 -28.90
C ARG A 565 -22.26 19.67 -29.44
N GLU A 566 -23.03 20.59 -28.88
CA GLU A 566 -23.02 22.01 -29.23
C GLU A 566 -21.85 22.78 -28.60
N ALA A 567 -21.23 22.24 -27.55
CA ALA A 567 -20.05 22.82 -26.94
C ALA A 567 -18.91 22.92 -27.96
N ARG A 568 -18.70 24.13 -28.47
CA ARG A 568 -17.54 24.44 -29.32
C ARG A 568 -16.26 24.04 -28.57
N PRO A 569 -15.35 23.26 -29.19
CA PRO A 569 -14.16 22.80 -28.53
C PRO A 569 -13.17 23.94 -28.39
N GLN A 570 -13.23 24.68 -27.29
CA GLN A 570 -12.06 25.40 -26.80
C GLN A 570 -12.00 25.31 -25.28
N LYS A 571 -11.65 24.11 -24.80
CA LYS A 571 -10.98 24.02 -23.49
C LYS A 571 -9.64 24.75 -23.64
N ARG A 572 -9.62 26.07 -23.45
CA ARG A 572 -8.39 26.88 -23.42
C ARG A 572 -7.61 26.48 -22.18
N ARG A 573 -6.82 25.41 -22.30
CA ARG A 573 -5.86 24.99 -21.27
C ARG A 573 -4.85 26.11 -21.05
N LYS A 574 -4.22 26.10 -19.89
CA LYS A 574 -3.13 27.04 -19.60
C LYS A 574 -1.92 26.62 -20.42
N ASP A 575 -1.24 27.59 -21.00
CA ASP A 575 -0.04 27.32 -21.80
C ASP A 575 1.07 26.77 -20.88
N PRO A 576 1.87 25.80 -21.34
CA PRO A 576 2.97 25.25 -20.55
C PRO A 576 4.08 26.30 -20.34
N VAL A 577 4.63 26.34 -19.12
CA VAL A 577 5.92 27.00 -18.88
C VAL A 577 6.99 26.14 -19.53
N SER A 578 7.90 26.70 -20.33
CA SER A 578 8.99 25.93 -20.92
C SER A 578 10.25 25.95 -20.03
N SER A 579 11.20 25.05 -20.31
CA SER A 579 12.49 25.02 -19.63
C SER A 579 13.24 26.35 -19.82
N GLU A 580 13.21 26.91 -21.03
CA GLU A 580 13.87 28.19 -21.38
C GLU A 580 13.26 29.36 -20.61
N MET A 581 11.93 29.36 -20.43
CA MET A 581 11.27 30.38 -19.60
C MET A 581 11.73 30.29 -18.15
N SER A 582 11.85 29.08 -17.60
CA SER A 582 12.29 28.86 -16.22
C SER A 582 13.76 29.28 -16.02
N ILE A 583 14.63 29.00 -17.00
CA ILE A 583 16.03 29.42 -17.02
C ILE A 583 16.13 30.95 -17.06
N LYS A 584 15.53 31.59 -18.07
CA LYS A 584 15.54 33.06 -18.21
C LYS A 584 14.99 33.77 -16.97
N LEU A 585 13.95 33.20 -16.35
CA LEU A 585 13.39 33.77 -15.14
C LEU A 585 14.39 33.71 -13.96
N CYS A 586 15.13 32.61 -13.82
CA CYS A 586 16.17 32.49 -12.80
C CYS A 586 17.36 33.41 -13.08
N GLU A 587 17.77 33.60 -14.34
CA GLU A 587 18.82 34.56 -14.75
C GLU A 587 18.43 36.00 -14.36
N ILE A 588 17.17 36.41 -14.59
CA ILE A 588 16.68 37.75 -14.19
C ILE A 588 16.83 38.00 -12.68
N PHE A 589 16.79 36.95 -11.86
CA PHE A 589 16.79 37.03 -10.39
C PHE A 589 18.03 36.38 -9.75
N GLU A 590 19.10 36.15 -10.51
CA GLU A 590 20.27 35.37 -10.07
C GLU A 590 20.89 35.93 -8.76
N ASP A 591 21.14 37.24 -8.74
CA ASP A 591 21.70 37.99 -7.60
C ASP A 591 20.65 38.39 -6.55
N ASN A 592 19.39 38.00 -6.72
CA ASN A 592 18.33 38.38 -5.81
C ASN A 592 18.31 37.48 -4.56
N ASN A 593 18.20 38.10 -3.37
CA ASN A 593 18.06 37.40 -2.09
C ASN A 593 16.75 37.76 -1.36
N ASP A 594 15.81 38.40 -2.04
CA ASP A 594 14.48 38.66 -1.49
C ASP A 594 13.72 37.35 -1.33
N LEU A 595 13.29 37.07 -0.09
CA LEU A 595 12.69 35.79 0.26
C LEU A 595 11.41 35.49 -0.53
N LEU A 596 10.60 36.49 -0.88
CA LEU A 596 9.41 36.29 -1.70
C LEU A 596 9.78 35.84 -3.11
N VAL A 597 10.85 36.45 -3.67
CA VAL A 597 11.35 36.08 -5.00
C VAL A 597 11.86 34.65 -4.99
N ILE A 598 12.73 34.31 -4.06
CA ILE A 598 13.33 32.97 -3.97
C ILE A 598 12.29 31.90 -3.65
N ARG A 599 11.33 32.18 -2.76
CA ARG A 599 10.22 31.26 -2.49
C ARG A 599 9.45 30.95 -3.77
N ASP A 600 9.10 31.98 -4.54
CA ASP A 600 8.27 31.79 -5.73
C ASP A 600 9.04 31.10 -6.87
N LEU A 601 10.34 31.39 -7.04
CA LEU A 601 11.20 30.64 -7.96
C LEU A 601 11.32 29.17 -7.55
N CYS A 602 11.55 28.90 -6.26
CA CYS A 602 11.58 27.54 -5.72
C CYS A 602 10.25 26.82 -5.97
N MET A 603 9.11 27.47 -5.70
CA MET A 603 7.79 26.92 -6.00
C MET A 603 7.62 26.62 -7.50
N ILE A 604 8.10 27.50 -8.39
CA ILE A 604 8.03 27.28 -9.83
C ILE A 604 8.82 26.04 -10.24
N LEU A 605 10.07 25.93 -9.81
CA LEU A 605 10.96 24.84 -10.20
C LEU A 605 10.54 23.50 -9.60
N ILE A 606 10.17 23.46 -8.31
CA ILE A 606 9.68 22.23 -7.67
C ILE A 606 8.36 21.77 -8.30
N CYS A 607 7.46 22.70 -8.64
CA CYS A 607 6.22 22.37 -9.34
C CYS A 607 6.47 21.85 -10.76
N PHE A 608 7.40 22.48 -11.48
CA PHE A 608 7.80 22.09 -12.83
C PHE A 608 8.48 20.72 -12.85
N SER A 609 9.47 20.48 -12.00
CA SER A 609 10.25 19.24 -11.97
C SER A 609 9.50 18.08 -11.32
N GLY A 610 8.70 18.35 -10.28
CA GLY A 610 7.91 17.34 -9.57
C GLY A 610 6.52 17.10 -10.16
N PHE A 611 6.16 17.77 -11.26
CA PHE A 611 4.81 17.77 -11.86
C PHE A 611 3.70 18.05 -10.83
N LEU A 612 3.95 18.88 -9.82
CA LEU A 612 3.02 19.02 -8.70
C LEU A 612 1.76 19.83 -9.09
N ARG A 613 0.64 19.51 -8.47
CA ARG A 613 -0.49 20.44 -8.37
C ARG A 613 -0.22 21.45 -7.27
N PHE A 614 -0.86 22.62 -7.34
CA PHE A 614 -0.72 23.62 -6.29
C PHE A 614 -1.08 23.07 -4.91
N ASP A 615 -2.14 22.28 -4.79
CA ASP A 615 -2.54 21.71 -3.50
C ASP A 615 -1.51 20.72 -2.95
N GLU A 616 -0.78 20.00 -3.81
CA GLU A 616 0.32 19.12 -3.41
C GLU A 616 1.51 19.98 -2.94
N LEU A 617 1.96 20.92 -3.77
CA LEU A 617 3.07 21.83 -3.49
C LEU A 617 2.86 22.65 -2.20
N SER A 618 1.68 23.22 -2.01
CA SER A 618 1.36 24.07 -0.85
C SER A 618 1.08 23.27 0.42
N SER A 619 0.88 21.95 0.33
CA SER A 619 0.70 21.09 1.52
C SER A 619 2.00 20.46 2.01
N LEU A 620 3.10 20.56 1.25
CA LEU A 620 4.40 20.08 1.67
C LEU A 620 4.76 20.69 3.02
N ILE A 621 5.05 19.83 3.99
CA ILE A 621 5.67 20.20 5.26
C ILE A 621 7.19 20.01 5.17
N CYS A 622 7.94 20.52 6.14
CA CYS A 622 9.40 20.46 6.07
C CYS A 622 9.91 19.01 6.14
N ASN A 623 9.27 18.15 6.96
CA ASN A 623 9.59 16.72 7.08
C ASN A 623 9.30 15.90 5.82
N ASP A 624 8.55 16.46 4.86
CA ASP A 624 8.32 15.80 3.57
C ASP A 624 9.57 15.86 2.67
N ILE A 625 10.58 16.66 3.02
CA ILE A 625 11.73 16.98 2.16
C ILE A 625 12.98 16.28 2.67
N LYS A 626 13.58 15.43 1.82
CA LYS A 626 14.88 14.80 2.10
C LYS A 626 15.90 15.22 1.05
N MET A 627 16.92 15.94 1.49
CA MET A 627 17.97 16.48 0.63
C MET A 627 19.10 15.45 0.47
N PHE A 628 19.52 15.20 -0.76
CA PHE A 628 20.69 14.38 -1.10
C PHE A 628 21.61 15.16 -2.05
N ASP A 629 22.84 14.67 -2.27
CA ASP A 629 23.85 15.37 -3.07
C ASP A 629 23.42 15.64 -4.52
N ASN A 630 22.71 14.66 -5.11
CA ASN A 630 22.35 14.66 -6.54
C ASN A 630 20.84 14.73 -6.80
N TYR A 631 20.00 14.73 -5.76
CA TYR A 631 18.55 14.82 -5.89
C TYR A 631 17.89 15.25 -4.58
N VAL A 632 16.61 15.59 -4.64
CA VAL A 632 15.74 15.75 -3.46
C VAL A 632 14.59 14.75 -3.56
N SER A 633 14.25 14.10 -2.45
CA SER A 633 13.03 13.32 -2.32
C SER A 633 11.94 14.19 -1.69
N LEU A 634 10.73 14.13 -2.26
CA LEU A 634 9.54 14.80 -1.73
C LEU A 634 8.47 13.74 -1.44
N HIS A 635 8.03 13.67 -0.19
CA HIS A 635 6.87 12.89 0.20
C HIS A 635 5.59 13.69 -0.04
N ILE A 636 4.63 13.11 -0.75
CA ILE A 636 3.35 13.69 -1.08
C ILE A 636 2.27 12.94 -0.30
N SER A 637 1.99 13.41 0.91
CA SER A 637 1.04 12.77 1.84
C SER A 637 -0.40 12.65 1.30
N LYS A 638 -0.79 13.54 0.38
CA LYS A 638 -2.13 13.50 -0.25
C LYS A 638 -2.10 14.07 -1.65
N SER A 639 -2.75 13.38 -2.59
CA SER A 639 -2.99 13.86 -3.94
C SER A 639 -4.46 13.76 -4.33
N LYS A 640 -4.85 14.39 -5.44
CA LYS A 640 -6.22 14.29 -5.97
C LYS A 640 -6.60 12.85 -6.36
N THR A 641 -5.62 12.04 -6.76
CA THR A 641 -5.80 10.66 -7.22
C THR A 641 -5.60 9.63 -6.10
N ASP A 642 -5.05 10.05 -4.97
CA ASP A 642 -4.91 9.24 -3.76
C ASP A 642 -6.10 9.44 -2.81
N GLN A 643 -7.16 8.66 -3.06
CA GLN A 643 -8.40 8.72 -2.27
C GLN A 643 -8.25 8.05 -0.89
N TYR A 644 -7.29 7.14 -0.74
CA TYR A 644 -7.05 6.36 0.49
C TYR A 644 -5.94 6.94 1.38
N ARG A 645 -5.22 7.98 0.93
CA ARG A 645 -4.14 8.67 1.65
C ARG A 645 -2.92 7.79 1.92
N ASN A 646 -2.58 6.93 0.97
CA ASN A 646 -1.39 6.09 1.08
C ASN A 646 -0.08 6.89 0.89
N GLY A 647 -0.18 8.12 0.35
CA GLY A 647 0.97 8.95 0.03
C GLY A 647 1.71 8.48 -1.23
N ASP A 648 2.66 9.29 -1.71
CA ASP A 648 3.58 8.93 -2.79
C ASP A 648 4.94 9.61 -2.56
N GLU A 649 6.01 9.05 -3.10
CA GLU A 649 7.36 9.63 -3.02
C GLU A 649 7.85 9.96 -4.43
N ILE A 650 8.28 11.21 -4.63
CA ILE A 650 8.84 11.67 -5.90
C ILE A 650 10.28 12.13 -5.74
N PHE A 651 11.09 11.88 -6.77
CA PHE A 651 12.50 12.21 -6.78
C PHE A 651 12.76 13.29 -7.82
N ILE A 652 13.41 14.39 -7.42
CA ILE A 652 13.79 15.49 -8.30
C ILE A 652 15.31 15.55 -8.37
N SER A 653 15.87 15.24 -9.54
CA SER A 653 17.31 15.29 -9.76
C SER A 653 17.86 16.73 -9.74
N LYS A 654 19.13 16.84 -9.36
CA LYS A 654 19.90 18.08 -9.44
C LYS A 654 20.13 18.45 -10.90
N GLY A 655 19.64 19.62 -11.29
CA GLY A 655 19.86 20.19 -12.62
C GLY A 655 21.23 20.87 -12.76
N SER A 656 21.61 21.13 -14.01
CA SER A 656 22.90 21.73 -14.39
C SER A 656 22.84 23.23 -14.70
N THR A 657 21.65 23.83 -14.74
CA THR A 657 21.45 25.25 -15.07
C THR A 657 21.14 26.09 -13.83
N VAL A 658 21.09 27.41 -13.98
CA VAL A 658 20.63 28.34 -12.90
C VAL A 658 19.20 28.07 -12.44
N ALA A 659 18.40 27.33 -13.22
CA ALA A 659 17.07 26.86 -12.87
C ALA A 659 17.08 25.49 -12.16
N CYS A 660 18.18 25.12 -11.49
CA CYS A 660 18.27 23.87 -10.77
C CYS A 660 17.29 23.84 -9.56
N PRO A 661 16.31 22.91 -9.54
CA PRO A 661 15.31 22.87 -8.46
C PRO A 661 15.92 22.54 -7.10
N VAL A 662 16.93 21.66 -7.06
CA VAL A 662 17.63 21.26 -5.82
C VAL A 662 18.39 22.43 -5.22
N LEU A 663 19.19 23.15 -6.02
CA LEU A 663 19.97 24.29 -5.55
C LEU A 663 19.06 25.47 -5.16
N MET A 664 17.97 25.71 -5.89
CA MET A 664 17.01 26.76 -5.54
C MET A 664 16.27 26.44 -4.23
N LEU A 665 15.93 25.17 -4.00
CA LEU A 665 15.34 24.72 -2.73
C LEU A 665 16.32 24.90 -1.57
N GLN A 666 17.60 24.55 -1.75
CA GLN A 666 18.65 24.82 -0.75
C GLN A 666 18.79 26.33 -0.45
N LYS A 667 18.81 27.17 -1.49
CA LYS A 667 18.85 28.63 -1.34
C LYS A 667 17.63 29.13 -0.57
N TYR A 668 16.44 28.61 -0.88
CA TYR A 668 15.21 28.97 -0.17
C TYR A 668 15.26 28.57 1.31
N ILE A 669 15.58 27.31 1.62
CA ILE A 669 15.66 26.79 3.00
C ILE A 669 16.62 27.65 3.83
N LYS A 670 17.81 27.95 3.29
CA LYS A 670 18.82 28.76 3.96
C LYS A 670 18.36 30.20 4.22
N LEU A 671 17.77 30.87 3.22
CA LEU A 671 17.30 32.25 3.38
C LEU A 671 16.06 32.37 4.28
N ALA A 672 15.24 31.32 4.29
CA ALA A 672 14.00 31.26 5.05
C ALA A 672 14.20 30.83 6.51
N ASP A 673 15.39 30.33 6.86
CA ASP A 673 15.70 29.71 8.15
C ASP A 673 14.74 28.55 8.46
N ILE A 674 14.57 27.64 7.50
CA ILE A 674 13.66 26.50 7.61
C ILE A 674 14.40 25.30 8.24
N CYS A 675 13.84 24.78 9.32
CA CYS A 675 14.22 23.49 9.90
C CYS A 675 13.46 22.36 9.19
N LEU A 676 14.19 21.46 8.53
CA LEU A 676 13.61 20.34 7.78
C LEU A 676 12.97 19.26 8.66
N ASP A 677 13.24 19.26 9.96
CA ASP A 677 12.67 18.31 10.93
C ASP A 677 11.38 18.82 11.60
N SER A 678 10.86 19.97 11.15
CA SER A 678 9.57 20.52 11.60
C SER A 678 8.34 20.07 10.81
N ASP A 679 7.21 19.96 11.50
CA ASP A 679 5.86 19.74 10.92
C ASP A 679 5.26 21.00 10.26
N HIS A 680 6.06 22.05 10.10
CA HIS A 680 5.63 23.30 9.50
C HIS A 680 5.49 23.20 7.99
N PHE A 681 4.55 23.94 7.41
CA PHE A 681 4.48 24.09 5.95
C PHE A 681 5.80 24.64 5.40
N LEU A 682 6.33 23.99 4.36
CA LEU A 682 7.54 24.41 3.65
C LEU A 682 7.32 25.79 3.03
N PHE A 683 6.20 25.98 2.34
CA PHE A 683 5.84 27.25 1.70
C PHE A 683 4.78 27.99 2.51
N LYS A 684 5.21 29.03 3.23
CA LYS A 684 4.34 29.91 4.02
C LYS A 684 4.14 31.29 3.38
N PRO A 685 3.06 32.01 3.73
CA PRO A 685 2.96 33.44 3.45
C PRO A 685 4.17 34.20 4.02
N VAL A 686 4.58 35.25 3.33
CA VAL A 686 5.62 36.17 3.79
C VAL A 686 4.97 37.45 4.29
N PHE A 687 5.66 38.15 5.19
CA PHE A 687 5.37 39.53 5.52
C PHE A 687 6.58 40.40 5.19
N ARG A 688 6.33 41.69 4.89
CA ARG A 688 7.37 42.70 4.72
C ARG A 688 7.28 43.69 5.88
N SER A 689 8.41 43.94 6.53
CA SER A 689 8.53 44.95 7.58
C SER A 689 9.91 45.62 7.49
N LYS A 690 9.95 46.95 7.47
CA LYS A 690 11.19 47.75 7.40
C LYS A 690 12.17 47.30 6.30
N GLY A 691 11.65 46.96 5.12
CA GLY A 691 12.46 46.50 3.98
C GLY A 691 12.88 45.03 4.02
N ILE A 692 12.62 44.31 5.12
CA ILE A 692 12.98 42.89 5.27
C ILE A 692 11.75 42.01 4.98
N CYS A 693 11.95 40.97 4.17
CA CYS A 693 10.93 39.96 3.85
C CYS A 693 11.21 38.67 4.63
N LYS A 694 10.24 38.20 5.43
CA LYS A 694 10.35 36.95 6.23
C LYS A 694 9.07 36.11 6.13
N LEU A 695 9.17 34.81 6.39
CA LEU A 695 7.99 33.96 6.56
C LEU A 695 7.21 34.36 7.81
N ILE A 696 5.89 34.27 7.76
CA ILE A 696 5.07 34.43 8.97
C ILE A 696 5.39 33.33 9.99
N LYS A 697 5.36 33.68 11.29
CA LYS A 697 5.61 32.71 12.37
C LYS A 697 4.51 31.63 12.46
N LYS A 698 3.25 32.03 12.24
CA LYS A 698 2.10 31.11 12.28
C LYS A 698 2.27 30.00 11.24
N ASN A 699 2.16 28.74 11.67
CA ASN A 699 2.13 27.59 10.76
C ASN A 699 0.84 27.62 9.92
N LYS A 700 0.88 28.32 8.79
CA LYS A 700 -0.28 28.57 7.93
C LYS A 700 0.09 28.31 6.48
N LYS A 701 -0.70 27.42 5.86
CA LYS A 701 -0.64 27.09 4.44
C LYS A 701 -0.80 28.33 3.55
N LEU A 702 0.00 28.40 2.49
CA LEU A 702 -0.10 29.44 1.48
C LEU A 702 -1.42 29.33 0.69
N SER A 703 -2.11 30.46 0.49
CA SER A 703 -3.38 30.48 -0.26
C SER A 703 -3.15 30.40 -1.77
N TYR A 704 -4.09 29.77 -2.48
CA TYR A 704 -4.05 29.66 -3.95
C TYR A 704 -3.94 31.04 -4.61
N THR A 705 -4.78 32.00 -4.20
CA THR A 705 -4.80 33.35 -4.78
C THR A 705 -3.49 34.08 -4.56
N GLY A 706 -2.95 34.03 -3.33
CA GLY A 706 -1.69 34.71 -3.00
C GLY A 706 -0.49 34.14 -3.76
N ALA A 707 -0.40 32.81 -3.87
CA ALA A 707 0.61 32.17 -4.70
C ALA A 707 0.44 32.51 -6.19
N ARG A 708 -0.80 32.44 -6.70
CA ARG A 708 -1.11 32.72 -8.11
C ARG A 708 -0.70 34.13 -8.51
N GLU A 709 -1.08 35.14 -7.74
CA GLU A 709 -0.77 36.53 -8.08
C GLU A 709 0.74 36.77 -8.12
N SER A 710 1.48 36.23 -7.15
CA SER A 710 2.93 36.45 -7.04
C SER A 710 3.77 35.64 -8.04
N ILE A 711 3.35 34.41 -8.35
CA ILE A 711 4.04 33.56 -9.35
C ILE A 711 3.74 34.03 -10.77
N ILE A 712 2.48 34.38 -11.07
CA ILE A 712 2.10 34.80 -12.43
C ILE A 712 2.67 36.16 -12.78
N SER A 713 2.83 37.08 -11.82
CA SER A 713 3.51 38.35 -12.10
C SER A 713 4.97 38.14 -12.53
N LYS A 714 5.68 37.17 -11.95
CA LYS A 714 7.05 36.80 -12.34
C LYS A 714 7.09 36.10 -13.69
N LEU A 715 6.23 35.09 -13.89
CA LEU A 715 6.20 34.34 -15.15
C LEU A 715 5.87 35.22 -16.37
N ARG A 716 5.11 36.31 -16.18
CA ARG A 716 4.83 37.30 -17.23
C ARG A 716 6.08 38.04 -17.73
N LEU A 717 7.17 38.07 -16.97
CA LEU A 717 8.44 38.66 -17.41
C LEU A 717 9.08 37.86 -18.56
N VAL A 718 8.77 36.57 -18.67
CA VAL A 718 9.36 35.64 -19.64
C VAL A 718 8.33 34.98 -20.59
N GLY A 719 7.05 35.31 -20.44
CA GLY A 719 5.95 34.74 -21.24
C GLY A 719 4.70 35.61 -21.20
N SER A 720 4.86 36.91 -21.48
CA SER A 720 3.81 37.92 -21.45
C SER A 720 2.66 37.66 -22.43
N ASP A 721 2.95 36.96 -23.52
CA ASP A 721 2.03 36.54 -24.59
C ASP A 721 1.22 35.28 -24.24
N LYS A 722 1.61 34.54 -23.19
CA LYS A 722 1.03 33.24 -22.83
C LYS A 722 -0.09 33.35 -21.80
N ASN A 723 -1.11 32.51 -21.93
CA ASN A 723 -2.17 32.31 -20.96
C ASN A 723 -1.70 31.43 -19.80
N LEU A 724 -0.89 32.00 -18.91
CA LEU A 724 -0.27 31.28 -17.80
C LEU A 724 -1.21 31.13 -16.58
N GLY A 725 -0.93 30.10 -15.78
CA GLY A 725 -1.59 29.79 -14.51
C GLY A 725 -0.70 28.89 -13.65
N LEU A 726 -1.09 28.63 -12.39
CA LEU A 726 -0.32 27.72 -11.54
C LEU A 726 -0.23 26.29 -12.09
N HIS A 727 -1.11 25.92 -13.02
CA HIS A 727 -1.05 24.62 -13.68
C HIS A 727 -0.05 24.56 -14.85
N SER A 728 0.41 25.72 -15.32
CA SER A 728 1.35 25.83 -16.44
C SER A 728 2.69 25.17 -16.14
N MET A 729 3.12 25.13 -14.88
CA MET A 729 4.37 24.47 -14.46
C MET A 729 4.27 22.95 -14.58
N ARG A 730 3.17 22.36 -14.09
CA ARG A 730 2.90 20.92 -14.24
C ARG A 730 2.77 20.50 -15.71
N ALA A 731 2.04 21.28 -16.51
CA ALA A 731 1.93 21.03 -17.95
C ALA A 731 3.30 21.20 -18.64
N GLY A 732 4.08 22.19 -18.19
CA GLY A 732 5.43 22.49 -18.64
C GLY A 732 6.39 21.33 -18.47
N GLY A 733 6.53 20.82 -17.24
CA GLY A 733 7.40 19.69 -16.97
C GLY A 733 7.01 18.43 -17.74
N ALA A 734 5.71 18.13 -17.81
CA ALA A 734 5.20 17.01 -18.60
C ALA A 734 5.54 17.17 -20.09
N THR A 735 5.32 18.36 -20.64
CA THR A 735 5.61 18.69 -22.04
C THR A 735 7.12 18.63 -22.34
N ALA A 736 7.97 19.07 -21.41
CA ALA A 736 9.42 19.02 -21.55
C ALA A 736 9.93 17.58 -21.66
N VAL A 737 9.38 16.65 -20.85
CA VAL A 737 9.73 15.22 -20.94
C VAL A 737 9.19 14.59 -22.23
N ALA A 738 7.98 14.97 -22.66
CA ALA A 738 7.40 14.47 -23.91
C ALA A 738 8.24 14.79 -25.15
N ASN A 739 8.86 15.97 -25.13
CA ASN A 739 9.65 16.49 -26.25
C ASN A 739 11.15 16.27 -26.05
N ALA A 740 11.56 15.49 -25.05
CA ALA A 740 12.96 15.13 -24.86
C ALA A 740 13.42 14.19 -25.99
N PRO A 741 14.67 14.31 -26.46
CA PRO A 741 15.21 13.44 -27.50
C PRO A 741 15.33 11.98 -27.04
N ASP A 742 15.57 11.77 -25.74
CA ASP A 742 15.65 10.45 -25.14
C ASP A 742 14.29 9.95 -24.68
N HIS A 743 13.95 8.71 -25.02
CA HIS A 743 12.68 8.13 -24.62
C HIS A 743 12.67 7.81 -23.11
N VAL A 744 11.82 8.53 -22.36
CA VAL A 744 11.54 8.21 -20.95
C VAL A 744 10.47 7.12 -20.85
N SER A 745 10.71 6.12 -20.00
CA SER A 745 9.75 5.04 -19.71
C SER A 745 8.38 5.60 -19.31
N ASP A 746 7.35 5.20 -20.06
CA ASP A 746 5.98 5.66 -19.84
C ASP A 746 5.46 5.33 -18.43
N ARG A 747 5.81 4.15 -17.90
CA ARG A 747 5.49 3.75 -16.53
C ARG A 747 6.08 4.72 -15.50
N CYS A 748 7.37 5.06 -15.65
CA CYS A 748 8.06 5.96 -14.72
C CYS A 748 7.49 7.38 -14.81
N TRP A 749 7.22 7.85 -16.03
CA TRP A 749 6.62 9.16 -16.27
C TRP A 749 5.21 9.26 -15.65
N LYS A 750 4.38 8.24 -15.84
CA LYS A 750 3.04 8.17 -15.22
C LYS A 750 3.07 8.16 -13.71
N ARG A 751 4.00 7.38 -13.12
CA ARG A 751 4.22 7.33 -11.67
C ARG A 751 4.61 8.71 -11.14
N HIS A 752 5.61 9.35 -11.74
CA HIS A 752 6.08 10.69 -11.35
C HIS A 752 4.97 11.75 -11.37
N GLY A 753 4.15 11.74 -12.41
CA GLY A 753 2.98 12.62 -12.52
C GLY A 753 1.78 12.20 -11.68
N ARG A 754 1.77 11.02 -11.05
CA ARG A 754 0.59 10.43 -10.37
C ARG A 754 -0.66 10.38 -11.25
N TRP A 755 -0.49 10.04 -12.53
CA TRP A 755 -1.61 9.89 -13.46
C TRP A 755 -2.13 8.45 -13.47
N LYS A 756 -3.44 8.27 -13.29
CA LYS A 756 -4.10 6.95 -13.32
C LYS A 756 -4.40 6.44 -14.74
N SER A 757 -4.32 7.27 -15.78
CA SER A 757 -4.65 6.91 -17.17
C SER A 757 -3.85 7.72 -18.18
N GLU A 758 -3.66 7.16 -19.40
CA GLU A 758 -3.00 7.85 -20.52
C GLU A 758 -3.70 9.15 -20.88
N THR A 759 -5.03 9.12 -21.01
CA THR A 759 -5.81 10.32 -21.33
C THR A 759 -5.60 11.46 -20.33
N SER A 760 -5.33 11.12 -19.06
CA SER A 760 -5.02 12.11 -18.04
C SER A 760 -3.60 12.66 -18.16
N LYS A 761 -2.63 11.86 -18.62
CA LYS A 761 -1.23 12.24 -18.90
C LYS A 761 -1.16 13.09 -20.16
N ASP A 762 -1.67 12.59 -21.28
CA ASP A 762 -1.68 13.25 -22.60
C ASP A 762 -2.46 14.57 -22.56
N GLY A 763 -3.41 14.69 -21.63
CA GLY A 763 -4.09 15.95 -21.34
C GLY A 763 -3.17 17.11 -20.91
N TYR A 764 -1.92 16.85 -20.55
CA TYR A 764 -0.93 17.85 -20.14
C TYR A 764 0.15 18.14 -21.17
N VAL A 765 0.29 17.28 -22.18
CA VAL A 765 1.40 17.31 -23.13
C VAL A 765 1.04 18.17 -24.34
N VAL A 766 2.01 18.95 -24.82
CA VAL A 766 1.95 19.65 -26.10
C VAL A 766 3.14 19.20 -26.93
N ASP A 767 2.91 18.33 -27.91
CA ASP A 767 3.99 17.81 -28.77
C ASP A 767 4.61 18.94 -29.61
N SER A 768 5.94 18.92 -29.70
CA SER A 768 6.69 19.84 -30.56
C SER A 768 6.32 19.63 -32.02
N PHE A 769 6.54 20.66 -32.84
CA PHE A 769 6.33 20.54 -34.28
C PHE A 769 7.20 19.42 -34.86
N GLU A 770 8.44 19.32 -34.40
CA GLU A 770 9.41 18.31 -34.79
C GLU A 770 8.92 16.89 -34.49
N ASN A 771 8.44 16.63 -33.27
CA ASN A 771 7.91 15.32 -32.88
C ASN A 771 6.67 14.94 -33.69
N ARG A 772 5.80 15.90 -33.98
CA ARG A 772 4.62 15.66 -34.82
C ARG A 772 5.00 15.40 -36.28
N LEU A 773 6.10 16.01 -36.74
CA LEU A 773 6.62 15.83 -38.10
C LEU A 773 7.29 14.47 -38.28
N GLU A 774 7.82 13.85 -37.21
CA GLU A 774 8.46 12.52 -37.27
C GLU A 774 7.56 11.47 -37.92
N VAL A 775 6.25 11.48 -37.65
CA VAL A 775 5.30 10.54 -38.27
C VAL A 775 5.39 10.63 -39.79
N THR A 776 5.33 11.85 -40.34
CA THR A 776 5.40 12.07 -41.79
C THR A 776 6.82 11.93 -42.36
N LYS A 777 7.87 12.26 -41.59
CA LYS A 777 9.26 12.00 -42.01
C LYS A 777 9.53 10.51 -42.20
N HIS A 778 8.99 9.66 -41.31
CA HIS A 778 9.11 8.21 -41.40
C HIS A 778 8.34 7.60 -42.58
N LEU A 779 7.40 8.33 -43.18
CA LEU A 779 6.73 7.89 -44.41
C LEU A 779 7.64 8.01 -45.63
N GLY A 780 8.66 8.87 -45.60
CA GLY A 780 9.67 8.98 -46.66
C GLY A 780 9.14 9.43 -48.02
N ILE A 781 8.01 10.15 -48.05
CA ILE A 781 7.36 10.67 -49.26
C ILE A 781 7.44 12.20 -49.36
#